data_AF-A0A176K2T5-F1
#
_entry.id   AF-A0A176K2T5-F1
#
_cell.length_a   1.000
_cell.length_b   1.000
_cell.length_c   1.000
_cell.angle_alpha   90.00
_cell.angle_beta   90.00
_cell.angle_gamma   90.00
#
_symmetry.space_group_name_H-M   'P 1'
#
loop_
_entity.id
_entity.type
_entity.pdbx_description
1 polymer ?
#
loop_
_entity_poly.entity_id
_entity_poly.type
_entity_poly.pdbx_seq_one_letter_code
_entity_poly.pdbx_strand_id
1 'polypeptide(L)'
;MKRDKLLYSLLVAGSFFFTPKGLTWDMGLPKFYYASILLSIIFIFEATDILRSKRNLIIPVYFLPLLAFGIYAVVSTLFIDITEVILSSLGFAAILLVFISFSLMISKKNISFILWLLQLFVFSGMIIAIDALTSFYTGKSLLWGNEFSGAMSRGNISSLIGNVNFTTDLMGMLLPFTAFLATSKRKLWKYDRLRKIVFSIAFSLFLSVVMAGQTRGVYIALFGVLVLIAMGITLARLKGVRILNAFHVSALVFIVVLTVLLIIGYSTDSPFTKGAFQITERISNIPGDRTSIDVRMLQWKAAIKQWNSRKLTGTGFGTYKFYSSENMSRVVSDEPKYMYVNGLLSIRAHNEFIQILAETGILGISLIVLSLLGFVWFFFKNIFSQEEPEKLMLFLVSTASLVVIVLHSVVSFPSHLMPNALIAVLALGIATSNELRGFKSFNIVIRGKFSRAFVILLMISIPLAGTVLMSRNYFFEAYFTKGYLDKLRFDAASAVIPDLRNSIGKIKADILDLENFQGQFSAFATGTYLESNLPAYKSSYPKAPEPFLLELINKKRLETVQSIEQELRRNLKKAADSLTEAQNQGNDSFYSALYNLKSALSFEDHSGLPKTYLALLMTTGSWVEDLSLRLFNLPDPMEQLNNFFNGTNGYNEFINLEEPRALVKPLLVEKRHLPLKELPELIKSYSTEASLTRILKDMDISLLFGFQSIFDSIDMAIAGLHIVPDPKVFRFVANQYFNAFSKSFSVLKELDKLKTHLYTASRNAIEDLKSKIASIPDKYREQYEYLYDTAIALNPGGWNINPDWENVYSTYMRQLLLIYGNGAIEKCIEVAQKELKACEVMKETHWGIPDMSFEVLIAFADATGDSELKSKILALYEPAYLWNKRLVDSFYDEKIKHLDENSDIRQRYLNALERMKVFIRKYESKKTGDNPRFF
;
A
#
# COMPACT_ATOMS: atom_id res chain seq x y z
N MET A 1 7.94 -22.46 36.40
CA MET A 1 7.65 -21.03 36.17
C MET A 1 6.16 -20.80 36.44
N LYS A 2 5.74 -19.82 37.27
CA LYS A 2 4.29 -19.58 37.53
C LYS A 2 3.59 -19.30 36.19
N ARG A 3 2.44 -19.95 35.93
CA ARG A 3 1.65 -19.91 34.69
C ARG A 3 1.49 -18.48 34.11
N ASP A 4 1.22 -17.50 34.96
CA ASP A 4 1.09 -16.09 34.57
C ASP A 4 2.34 -15.54 33.88
N LYS A 5 3.55 -15.85 34.38
CA LYS A 5 4.78 -15.36 33.76
C LYS A 5 4.97 -15.90 32.34
N LEU A 6 4.55 -17.14 32.08
CA LEU A 6 4.64 -17.72 30.73
C LEU A 6 3.75 -16.97 29.73
N LEU A 7 2.49 -16.68 30.09
CA LEU A 7 1.56 -15.98 29.19
C LEU A 7 2.03 -14.57 28.85
N TYR A 8 2.52 -13.83 29.84
CA TYR A 8 3.07 -12.49 29.60
C TYR A 8 4.39 -12.56 28.82
N SER A 9 5.22 -13.59 29.05
CA SER A 9 6.41 -13.85 28.24
C SER A 9 6.08 -14.05 26.76
N LEU A 10 5.10 -14.89 26.47
CA LEU A 10 4.62 -15.13 25.11
C LEU A 10 4.03 -13.85 24.50
N LEU A 11 3.25 -13.07 25.27
CA LEU A 11 2.64 -11.83 24.80
C LEU A 11 3.69 -10.84 24.32
N VAL A 12 4.73 -10.60 25.11
CA VAL A 12 5.81 -9.69 24.71
C VAL A 12 6.60 -10.26 23.54
N ALA A 13 6.97 -11.54 23.58
CA ALA A 13 7.75 -12.16 22.51
C ALA A 13 7.04 -12.07 21.16
N GLY A 14 5.79 -12.50 21.06
CA GLY A 14 5.08 -12.41 19.78
C GLY A 14 4.70 -10.99 19.38
N SER A 15 4.42 -10.09 20.33
CA SER A 15 4.19 -8.68 19.99
C SER A 15 5.40 -8.03 19.33
N PHE A 16 6.62 -8.43 19.70
CA PHE A 16 7.85 -7.90 19.08
C PHE A 16 8.22 -8.66 17.79
N PHE A 17 8.10 -9.99 17.79
CA PHE A 17 8.74 -10.86 16.81
C PHE A 17 7.80 -11.61 15.85
N PHE A 18 6.48 -11.68 16.12
CA PHE A 18 5.55 -12.45 15.28
C PHE A 18 5.24 -11.70 13.98
N THR A 19 6.11 -11.89 12.98
CA THR A 19 6.00 -11.26 11.64
C THR A 19 6.31 -12.33 10.58
N PRO A 20 5.35 -13.20 10.23
CA PRO A 20 5.57 -14.22 9.21
C PRO A 20 5.83 -13.55 7.84
N LYS A 21 7.05 -13.74 7.32
CA LYS A 21 7.51 -13.10 6.07
C LYS A 21 6.65 -13.54 4.88
N GLY A 22 6.23 -12.57 4.06
CA GLY A 22 5.46 -12.80 2.84
C GLY A 22 4.01 -13.24 3.05
N LEU A 23 3.54 -13.28 4.31
CA LEU A 23 2.16 -13.64 4.60
C LEU A 23 1.24 -12.41 4.60
N THR A 24 1.59 -11.34 5.32
CA THR A 24 0.84 -10.07 5.31
C THR A 24 1.68 -8.93 4.77
N TRP A 25 1.03 -7.87 4.30
CA TRP A 25 1.66 -6.65 3.81
C TRP A 25 2.01 -5.71 4.97
N ASP A 26 1.11 -5.54 5.93
CA ASP A 26 1.32 -4.82 7.18
C ASP A 26 2.05 -5.72 8.20
N MET A 27 3.18 -5.23 8.72
CA MET A 27 3.95 -5.92 9.77
C MET A 27 3.27 -5.83 11.14
N GLY A 28 2.33 -4.90 11.32
CA GLY A 28 1.58 -4.68 12.55
C GLY A 28 0.45 -5.69 12.75
N LEU A 29 -0.33 -6.00 11.69
CA LEU A 29 -1.54 -6.82 11.81
C LEU A 29 -1.30 -8.22 12.41
N PRO A 30 -0.27 -9.00 12.00
CA PRO A 30 0.02 -10.30 12.62
C PRO A 30 0.25 -10.19 14.12
N LYS A 31 0.89 -9.10 14.56
CA LYS A 31 1.23 -8.86 15.97
C LYS A 31 -0.02 -8.49 16.76
N PHE A 32 -0.93 -7.69 16.20
CA PHE A 32 -2.23 -7.41 16.82
C PHE A 32 -3.08 -8.68 16.95
N TYR A 33 -3.12 -9.52 15.92
CA TYR A 33 -3.81 -10.82 15.97
C TYR A 33 -3.20 -11.76 17.03
N TYR A 34 -1.87 -11.87 17.04
CA TYR A 34 -1.17 -12.69 18.04
C TYR A 34 -1.47 -12.20 19.47
N ALA A 35 -1.40 -10.88 19.67
CA ALA A 35 -1.68 -10.29 20.96
C ALA A 35 -3.15 -10.41 21.37
N SER A 36 -4.10 -10.33 20.43
CA SER A 36 -5.52 -10.51 20.73
C SER A 36 -5.79 -11.91 21.28
N ILE A 37 -5.19 -12.95 20.68
CA ILE A 37 -5.30 -14.33 21.19
C ILE A 37 -4.80 -14.43 22.63
N LEU A 38 -3.57 -13.94 22.89
CA LEU A 38 -2.98 -14.07 24.22
C LEU A 38 -3.67 -13.20 25.26
N LEU A 39 -4.11 -11.99 24.90
CA LEU A 39 -4.90 -11.14 25.80
C LEU A 39 -6.23 -11.81 26.12
N SER A 40 -6.94 -12.39 25.14
CA SER A 40 -8.16 -13.16 25.40
C SER A 40 -7.93 -14.29 26.41
N ILE A 41 -6.84 -15.04 26.26
CA ILE A 41 -6.45 -16.08 27.23
C ILE A 41 -6.16 -15.49 28.62
N ILE A 42 -5.41 -14.38 28.70
CA ILE A 42 -5.10 -13.69 29.97
C ILE A 42 -6.38 -13.20 30.66
N PHE A 43 -7.31 -12.61 29.90
CA PHE A 43 -8.58 -12.11 30.40
C PHE A 43 -9.48 -13.24 30.89
N ILE A 44 -9.54 -14.39 30.21
CA ILE A 44 -10.25 -15.59 30.68
C ILE A 44 -9.68 -16.06 32.02
N PHE A 45 -8.35 -16.10 32.18
CA PHE A 45 -7.74 -16.48 33.46
C PHE A 45 -8.04 -15.50 34.58
N GLU A 46 -7.94 -14.20 34.32
CA GLU A 46 -8.26 -13.19 35.33
C GLU A 46 -9.75 -13.23 35.70
N ALA A 47 -10.65 -13.39 34.71
CA ALA A 47 -12.09 -13.52 34.92
C ALA A 47 -12.44 -14.75 35.78
N THR A 48 -11.79 -15.89 35.53
CA THR A 48 -11.98 -17.11 36.33
C THR A 48 -11.41 -16.98 37.74
N ASP A 49 -10.29 -16.29 37.94
CA ASP A 49 -9.76 -15.99 39.27
C ASP A 49 -10.72 -15.08 40.06
N ILE A 50 -11.27 -14.04 39.44
CA ILE A 50 -12.26 -13.15 40.06
C ILE A 50 -13.51 -13.92 40.46
N LEU A 51 -13.98 -14.84 39.61
CA LEU A 51 -15.15 -15.69 39.90
C LEU A 51 -14.91 -16.60 41.12
N ARG A 52 -13.76 -17.29 41.16
CA ARG A 52 -13.40 -18.22 42.24
C ARG A 52 -13.14 -17.52 43.57
N SER A 53 -12.40 -16.41 43.52
CA SER A 53 -12.01 -15.63 44.71
C SER A 53 -13.12 -14.71 45.23
N LYS A 54 -14.23 -14.56 44.49
CA LYS A 54 -15.34 -13.64 44.79
C LYS A 54 -14.88 -12.20 45.05
N ARG A 55 -13.77 -11.79 44.43
CA ARG A 55 -13.19 -10.45 44.57
C ARG A 55 -14.14 -9.37 44.02
N ASN A 56 -14.16 -8.22 44.69
CA ASN A 56 -14.86 -7.05 44.17
C ASN A 56 -14.04 -6.39 43.06
N LEU A 57 -14.74 -5.93 42.02
CA LEU A 57 -14.11 -5.19 40.94
C LEU A 57 -14.03 -3.71 41.32
N ILE A 58 -12.80 -3.20 41.31
CA ILE A 58 -12.46 -1.84 41.71
C ILE A 58 -11.91 -1.12 40.48
N ILE A 59 -12.54 0.00 40.12
CA ILE A 59 -12.13 0.88 39.04
C ILE A 59 -11.88 2.27 39.63
N PRO A 60 -10.65 2.81 39.53
CA PRO A 60 -10.37 4.18 39.96
C PRO A 60 -11.08 5.20 39.07
N VAL A 61 -11.64 6.26 39.65
CA VAL A 61 -12.46 7.23 38.90
C VAL A 61 -11.69 7.98 37.82
N TYR A 62 -10.41 8.27 38.04
CA TYR A 62 -9.54 8.90 37.02
C TYR A 62 -9.34 8.03 35.77
N PHE A 63 -9.67 6.74 35.82
CA PHE A 63 -9.57 5.81 34.70
C PHE A 63 -10.85 5.76 33.85
N LEU A 64 -11.98 6.31 34.35
CA LEU A 64 -13.28 6.24 33.67
C LEU A 64 -13.32 6.96 32.32
N PRO A 65 -12.75 8.17 32.14
CA PRO A 65 -12.78 8.82 30.83
C PRO A 65 -12.11 7.97 29.73
N LEU A 66 -11.02 7.29 30.07
CA LEU A 66 -10.31 6.43 29.12
C LEU A 66 -11.08 5.15 28.83
N LEU A 67 -11.68 4.52 29.84
CA LEU A 67 -12.54 3.36 29.63
C LEU A 67 -13.78 3.74 28.81
N ALA A 68 -14.37 4.91 29.08
CA ALA A 68 -15.48 5.46 28.31
C ALA A 68 -15.07 5.73 26.85
N PHE A 69 -13.85 6.20 26.59
CA PHE A 69 -13.32 6.31 25.23
C PHE A 69 -13.24 4.96 24.53
N GLY A 70 -12.72 3.92 25.19
CA GLY A 70 -12.67 2.57 24.61
C GLY A 70 -14.06 2.00 24.29
N ILE A 71 -15.04 2.22 25.17
CA ILE A 71 -16.44 1.83 24.92
C ILE A 71 -17.03 2.65 23.78
N TYR A 72 -16.79 3.95 23.78
CA TYR A 72 -17.28 4.86 22.75
C TYR A 72 -16.67 4.56 21.38
N ALA A 73 -15.40 4.14 21.31
CA ALA A 73 -14.79 3.67 20.07
C ALA A 73 -15.58 2.50 19.46
N VAL A 74 -15.99 1.52 20.29
CA VAL A 74 -16.85 0.40 19.87
C VAL A 74 -18.24 0.89 19.44
N VAL A 75 -18.87 1.78 20.21
CA VAL A 75 -20.18 2.35 19.82
C VAL A 75 -20.09 3.14 18.53
N SER A 76 -18.99 3.86 18.31
CA SER A 76 -18.81 4.72 17.15
C SER A 76 -18.77 3.95 15.83
N THR A 77 -18.45 2.65 15.85
CA THR A 77 -18.48 1.83 14.63
C THR A 77 -19.89 1.61 14.09
N LEU A 78 -20.92 1.84 14.91
CA LEU A 78 -22.32 1.83 14.47
C LEU A 78 -22.68 3.06 13.61
N PHE A 79 -21.84 4.10 13.61
CA PHE A 79 -22.04 5.30 12.79
C PHE A 79 -21.34 5.20 11.43
N ILE A 80 -20.65 4.10 11.14
CA ILE A 80 -20.01 3.87 9.84
C ILE A 80 -21.09 3.63 8.79
N ASP A 81 -20.96 4.33 7.67
CA ASP A 81 -21.85 4.28 6.50
C ASP A 81 -21.34 3.36 5.37
N ILE A 82 -20.15 2.78 5.51
CA ILE A 82 -19.64 1.73 4.64
C ILE A 82 -19.81 0.39 5.37
N THR A 83 -20.87 -0.35 5.05
CA THR A 83 -21.28 -1.53 5.83
C THR A 83 -20.20 -2.62 5.86
N GLU A 84 -19.47 -2.80 4.76
CA GLU A 84 -18.45 -3.83 4.57
C GLU A 84 -17.26 -3.67 5.53
N VAL A 85 -16.99 -2.45 6.02
CA VAL A 85 -15.83 -2.17 6.89
C VAL A 85 -16.19 -2.12 8.38
N ILE A 86 -17.47 -2.29 8.74
CA ILE A 86 -17.94 -2.21 10.13
C ILE A 86 -17.25 -3.25 11.00
N LEU A 87 -17.16 -4.51 10.54
CA LEU A 87 -16.61 -5.61 11.32
C LEU A 87 -15.10 -5.46 11.54
N SER A 88 -14.37 -5.01 10.52
CA SER A 88 -12.95 -4.67 10.62
C SER A 88 -12.72 -3.58 11.66
N SER A 89 -13.48 -2.49 11.55
CA SER A 89 -13.40 -1.34 12.45
C SER A 89 -13.79 -1.71 13.89
N LEU A 90 -14.83 -2.52 14.06
CA LEU A 90 -15.27 -3.07 15.34
C LEU A 90 -14.19 -3.94 15.98
N GLY A 91 -13.48 -4.74 15.17
CA GLY A 91 -12.33 -5.51 15.63
C GLY A 91 -11.27 -4.60 16.26
N PHE A 92 -10.83 -3.56 15.53
CA PHE A 92 -9.81 -2.64 16.05
C PHE A 92 -10.29 -1.87 17.29
N ALA A 93 -11.55 -1.42 17.31
CA ALA A 93 -12.14 -0.75 18.47
C ALA A 93 -12.23 -1.67 19.70
N ALA A 94 -12.62 -2.93 19.51
CA ALA A 94 -12.66 -3.93 20.57
C ALA A 94 -11.27 -4.18 21.13
N ILE A 95 -10.25 -4.34 20.27
CA ILE A 95 -8.86 -4.50 20.69
C ILE A 95 -8.34 -3.29 21.48
N LEU A 96 -8.67 -2.08 21.05
CA LEU A 96 -8.34 -0.87 21.80
C LEU A 96 -8.96 -0.90 23.22
N LEU A 97 -10.23 -1.28 23.34
CA LEU A 97 -10.89 -1.44 24.65
C LEU A 97 -10.23 -2.54 25.50
N VAL A 98 -9.81 -3.64 24.89
CA VAL A 98 -9.05 -4.71 25.57
C VAL A 98 -7.70 -4.19 26.07
N PHE A 99 -7.01 -3.35 25.30
CA PHE A 99 -5.70 -2.79 25.68
C PHE A 99 -5.85 -1.78 26.83
N ILE A 100 -6.86 -0.92 26.77
CA ILE A 100 -7.20 -0.01 27.88
C ILE A 100 -7.52 -0.83 29.13
N SER A 101 -8.34 -1.87 29.02
CA SER A 101 -8.68 -2.76 30.12
C SER A 101 -7.46 -3.54 30.65
N PHE A 102 -6.51 -3.90 29.78
CA PHE A 102 -5.27 -4.55 30.15
C PHE A 102 -4.37 -3.64 30.98
N SER A 103 -4.29 -2.34 30.68
CA SER A 103 -3.56 -1.40 31.55
C SER A 103 -4.15 -1.32 32.96
N LEU A 104 -5.48 -1.41 33.10
CA LEU A 104 -6.14 -1.50 34.41
C LEU A 104 -5.84 -2.81 35.14
N MET A 105 -5.56 -3.91 34.43
CA MET A 105 -5.08 -5.15 35.04
C MET A 105 -3.63 -5.01 35.52
N ILE A 106 -2.77 -4.37 34.72
CA ILE A 106 -1.37 -4.08 35.09
C ILE A 106 -1.29 -3.22 36.35
N SER A 107 -2.17 -2.22 36.50
CA SER A 107 -2.16 -1.31 37.67
C SER A 107 -2.43 -2.02 39.00
N LYS A 108 -2.97 -3.25 38.96
CA LYS A 108 -3.22 -4.10 40.14
C LYS A 108 -2.08 -5.07 40.44
N LYS A 109 -1.08 -5.21 39.58
CA LYS A 109 0.05 -6.12 39.79
C LYS A 109 1.08 -5.50 40.75
N ASN A 110 1.79 -6.35 41.49
CA ASN A 110 2.80 -5.90 42.44
C ASN A 110 4.08 -5.39 41.74
N ILE A 111 4.89 -4.61 42.45
CA ILE A 111 6.12 -4.02 41.92
C ILE A 111 7.10 -5.09 41.40
N SER A 112 7.24 -6.22 42.09
CA SER A 112 8.15 -7.29 41.67
C SER A 112 7.75 -7.92 40.32
N PHE A 113 6.45 -8.06 40.05
CA PHE A 113 5.94 -8.52 38.76
C PHE A 113 6.15 -7.45 37.68
N ILE A 114 5.84 -6.19 37.98
CA ILE A 114 6.08 -5.05 37.08
C ILE A 114 7.54 -4.99 36.64
N LEU A 115 8.48 -5.05 37.59
CA LEU A 115 9.91 -5.00 37.29
C LEU A 115 10.40 -6.22 36.52
N TRP A 116 9.83 -7.40 36.75
CA TRP A 116 10.13 -8.59 35.94
C TRP A 116 9.65 -8.39 34.49
N LEU A 117 8.43 -7.88 34.31
CA LEU A 117 7.86 -7.64 32.99
C LEU A 117 8.61 -6.56 32.23
N LEU A 118 8.99 -5.46 32.88
CA LEU A 118 9.79 -4.39 32.27
C LEU A 118 11.13 -4.90 31.74
N GLN A 119 11.82 -5.77 32.49
CA GLN A 119 13.07 -6.37 32.02
C GLN A 119 12.87 -7.17 30.74
N LEU A 120 11.75 -7.89 30.62
CA LEU A 120 11.42 -8.63 29.41
C LEU A 120 11.22 -7.69 28.20
N PHE A 121 10.50 -6.59 28.36
CA PHE A 121 10.36 -5.57 27.29
C PHE A 121 11.71 -4.98 26.88
N VAL A 122 12.58 -4.69 27.86
CA VAL A 122 13.93 -4.17 27.56
C VAL A 122 14.75 -5.21 26.81
N PHE A 123 14.73 -6.49 27.20
CA PHE A 123 15.43 -7.54 26.47
C PHE A 123 14.90 -7.75 25.05
N SER A 124 13.58 -7.73 24.87
CA SER A 124 12.98 -7.79 23.53
C SER A 124 13.35 -6.58 22.69
N GLY A 125 13.37 -5.37 23.29
CA GLY A 125 13.85 -4.16 22.65
C GLY A 125 15.32 -4.24 22.26
N MET A 126 16.18 -4.86 23.07
CA MET A 126 17.61 -5.03 22.75
C MET A 126 17.81 -5.85 21.47
N ILE A 127 17.03 -6.91 21.28
CA ILE A 127 17.09 -7.74 20.07
C ILE A 127 16.72 -6.90 18.84
N ILE A 128 15.64 -6.10 18.93
CA ILE A 128 15.24 -5.18 17.86
C ILE A 128 16.32 -4.12 17.61
N ALA A 129 16.92 -3.56 18.65
CA ALA A 129 17.94 -2.53 18.52
C ALA A 129 19.23 -3.06 17.86
N ILE A 130 19.65 -4.28 18.20
CA ILE A 130 20.80 -4.94 17.58
C ILE A 130 20.54 -5.15 16.08
N ASP A 131 19.37 -5.67 15.72
CA ASP A 131 19.01 -5.87 14.31
C ASP A 131 18.89 -4.54 13.55
N ALA A 132 18.26 -3.52 14.14
CA ALA A 132 18.13 -2.19 13.55
C ALA A 132 19.50 -1.53 13.30
N LEU A 133 20.43 -1.59 14.25
CA LEU A 133 21.78 -1.06 14.08
C LEU A 133 22.60 -1.90 13.10
N THR A 134 22.44 -3.23 13.10
CA THR A 134 23.10 -4.10 12.12
C THR A 134 22.64 -3.75 10.71
N SER A 135 21.32 -3.61 10.52
CA SER A 135 20.73 -3.21 9.24
C SER A 135 21.17 -1.81 8.82
N PHE A 136 21.26 -0.88 9.77
CA PHE A 136 21.81 0.45 9.53
C PHE A 136 23.26 0.38 9.03
N TYR A 137 24.17 -0.23 9.79
CA TYR A 137 25.60 -0.20 9.46
C TYR A 137 26.01 -1.10 8.29
N THR A 138 25.29 -2.19 8.05
CA THR A 138 25.67 -3.20 7.04
C THR A 138 24.77 -3.20 5.80
N GLY A 139 23.60 -2.55 5.86
CA GLY A 139 22.55 -2.70 4.86
C GLY A 139 21.77 -4.02 4.96
N LYS A 140 22.10 -4.93 5.89
CA LYS A 140 21.47 -6.26 6.01
C LYS A 140 20.76 -6.44 7.35
N SER A 141 19.47 -6.77 7.33
CA SER A 141 18.74 -7.15 8.54
C SER A 141 18.94 -8.63 8.87
N LEU A 142 19.31 -8.92 10.12
CA LEU A 142 19.47 -10.26 10.67
C LEU A 142 18.13 -10.98 10.85
N LEU A 143 17.12 -10.24 11.31
CA LEU A 143 15.81 -10.81 11.65
C LEU A 143 14.87 -10.91 10.45
N TRP A 144 14.90 -9.90 9.57
CA TRP A 144 14.01 -9.85 8.41
C TRP A 144 14.65 -10.42 7.13
N GLY A 145 15.98 -10.47 7.08
CA GLY A 145 16.75 -11.03 5.95
C GLY A 145 16.64 -10.21 4.67
N ASN A 146 16.32 -8.91 4.77
CA ASN A 146 16.34 -7.99 3.62
C ASN A 146 17.72 -7.35 3.48
N GLU A 147 18.13 -7.19 2.22
CA GLU A 147 19.27 -6.36 1.83
C GLU A 147 18.73 -5.02 1.31
N PHE A 148 19.08 -3.94 2.01
CA PHE A 148 18.72 -2.58 1.62
C PHE A 148 19.82 -1.96 0.76
N SER A 149 19.43 -1.09 -0.17
CA SER A 149 20.38 -0.33 -0.98
C SER A 149 21.08 0.73 -0.12
N GLY A 150 22.35 0.49 0.19
CA GLY A 150 23.22 1.43 0.89
C GLY A 150 23.27 1.24 2.40
N ALA A 151 24.49 1.13 2.93
CA ALA A 151 24.77 1.19 4.36
C ALA A 151 24.59 2.64 4.89
N MET A 152 24.31 2.76 6.19
CA MET A 152 24.10 4.00 6.94
C MET A 152 22.92 4.86 6.44
N SER A 153 21.94 4.24 5.76
CA SER A 153 20.66 4.87 5.43
C SER A 153 19.68 4.78 6.59
N ARG A 154 19.03 5.90 6.93
CA ARG A 154 17.99 5.98 7.97
C ARG A 154 16.87 4.95 7.76
N GLY A 155 16.50 4.68 6.51
CA GLY A 155 15.42 3.75 6.15
C GLY A 155 15.64 2.34 6.71
N ASN A 156 16.89 1.94 6.90
CA ASN A 156 17.28 0.60 7.35
C ASN A 156 16.97 0.37 8.86
N ILE A 157 16.59 1.40 9.62
CA ILE A 157 16.24 1.30 11.05
C ILE A 157 14.78 0.80 11.26
N SER A 158 14.27 -0.02 10.35
CA SER A 158 12.93 -0.59 10.45
C SER A 158 12.87 -1.85 11.32
N SER A 159 13.90 -2.72 11.26
CA SER A 159 13.89 -4.06 11.87
C SER A 159 12.57 -4.81 11.60
N LEU A 160 12.14 -5.71 12.49
CA LEU A 160 10.82 -6.35 12.47
C LEU A 160 9.68 -5.37 12.83
N ILE A 161 9.97 -4.12 13.19
CA ILE A 161 8.93 -3.12 13.50
C ILE A 161 8.34 -2.54 12.20
N GLY A 162 9.12 -2.53 11.12
CA GLY A 162 8.67 -2.17 9.77
C GLY A 162 8.79 -0.68 9.41
N ASN A 163 9.11 0.19 10.37
CA ASN A 163 9.31 1.61 10.08
C ASN A 163 10.26 2.27 11.09
N VAL A 164 11.19 3.08 10.59
CA VAL A 164 12.15 3.84 11.42
C VAL A 164 11.48 4.73 12.47
N ASN A 165 10.34 5.37 12.17
CA ASN A 165 9.64 6.21 13.15
C ASN A 165 9.13 5.38 14.33
N PHE A 166 8.62 4.17 14.08
CA PHE A 166 8.09 3.31 15.14
C PHE A 166 9.19 2.62 15.93
N THR A 167 10.27 2.20 15.27
CA THR A 167 11.45 1.63 15.95
C THR A 167 12.08 2.65 16.88
N THR A 168 12.31 3.88 16.39
CA THR A 168 12.90 4.95 17.22
C THR A 168 11.97 5.38 18.35
N ASP A 169 10.66 5.44 18.10
CA ASP A 169 9.66 5.69 19.14
C ASP A 169 9.66 4.60 20.22
N LEU A 170 9.70 3.32 19.83
CA LEU A 170 9.79 2.19 20.75
C LEU A 170 11.04 2.28 21.64
N MET A 171 12.19 2.55 21.04
CA MET A 171 13.44 2.75 21.80
C MET A 171 13.34 3.97 22.70
N GLY A 172 12.75 5.07 22.22
CA GLY A 172 12.46 6.28 23.00
C GLY A 172 11.61 5.99 24.25
N MET A 173 10.55 5.20 24.10
CA MET A 173 9.67 4.79 25.19
C MET A 173 10.37 3.88 26.21
N LEU A 174 11.32 3.05 25.77
CA LEU A 174 12.06 2.13 26.64
C LEU A 174 13.25 2.80 27.36
N LEU A 175 13.81 3.89 26.83
CA LEU A 175 14.96 4.60 27.42
C LEU A 175 14.77 4.97 28.90
N PRO A 176 13.65 5.58 29.34
CA PRO A 176 13.42 5.90 30.75
C PRO A 176 13.43 4.66 31.66
N PHE A 177 12.82 3.56 31.22
CA PHE A 177 12.79 2.30 31.97
C PHE A 177 14.18 1.68 32.08
N THR A 178 14.93 1.65 30.98
CA THR A 178 16.28 1.10 30.95
C THR A 178 17.24 1.91 31.83
N ALA A 179 17.15 3.24 31.80
CA ALA A 179 17.92 4.11 32.70
C ALA A 179 17.59 3.83 34.17
N PHE A 180 16.31 3.65 34.52
CA PHE A 180 15.90 3.26 35.88
C PHE A 180 16.47 1.90 36.29
N LEU A 181 16.36 0.88 35.42
CA LEU A 181 16.88 -0.46 35.69
C LEU A 181 18.41 -0.50 35.83
N ALA A 182 19.13 0.38 35.13
CA ALA A 182 20.58 0.54 35.23
C ALA A 182 21.02 1.26 36.51
N THR A 183 20.21 2.19 37.04
CA THR A 183 20.65 3.12 38.10
C THR A 183 20.03 2.85 39.47
N SER A 184 18.88 2.19 39.54
CA SER A 184 18.12 1.96 40.78
C SER A 184 18.95 1.21 41.85
N LYS A 185 18.82 1.56 43.13
CA LYS A 185 19.44 0.81 44.25
C LYS A 185 18.70 -0.47 44.61
N ARG A 186 17.48 -0.67 44.11
CA ARG A 186 16.69 -1.87 44.38
C ARG A 186 17.43 -3.10 43.87
N LYS A 187 17.62 -4.09 44.74
CA LYS A 187 18.25 -5.36 44.37
C LYS A 187 17.33 -6.17 43.47
N LEU A 188 17.60 -6.17 42.17
CA LEU A 188 16.85 -6.97 41.19
C LEU A 188 17.54 -8.31 40.90
N TRP A 189 18.87 -8.31 40.80
CA TRP A 189 19.68 -9.47 40.47
C TRP A 189 20.59 -9.84 41.62
N LYS A 190 21.04 -11.10 41.66
CA LYS A 190 22.07 -11.56 42.62
C LYS A 190 23.36 -10.76 42.44
N TYR A 191 23.78 -10.55 41.19
CA TYR A 191 24.99 -9.81 40.82
C TYR A 191 24.63 -8.42 40.27
N ASP A 192 24.67 -7.42 41.15
CA ASP A 192 24.23 -6.06 40.84
C ASP A 192 25.11 -5.34 39.79
N ARG A 193 26.43 -5.61 39.78
CA ARG A 193 27.33 -5.05 38.77
C ARG A 193 26.96 -5.51 37.36
N LEU A 194 26.65 -6.80 37.20
CA LEU A 194 26.24 -7.37 35.91
C LEU A 194 24.94 -6.72 35.41
N ARG A 195 23.96 -6.55 36.31
CA ARG A 195 22.71 -5.83 36.01
C ARG A 195 22.98 -4.44 35.43
N LYS A 196 23.82 -3.65 36.11
CA LYS A 196 24.19 -2.29 35.69
C LYS A 196 24.83 -2.27 34.31
N ILE A 197 25.76 -3.19 34.05
CA ILE A 197 26.44 -3.32 32.75
C ILE A 197 25.42 -3.65 31.66
N VAL A 198 24.61 -4.69 31.85
CA VAL A 198 23.62 -5.14 30.86
C VAL A 198 22.63 -4.03 30.51
N PHE A 199 22.06 -3.35 31.50
CA PHE A 199 21.11 -2.26 31.22
C PHE A 199 21.77 -0.99 30.69
N SER A 200 23.06 -0.74 31.01
CA SER A 200 23.79 0.35 30.36
C SER A 200 24.07 0.07 28.88
N ILE A 201 24.38 -1.19 28.54
CA ILE A 201 24.50 -1.64 27.14
C ILE A 201 23.16 -1.48 26.44
N ALA A 202 22.06 -1.96 27.03
CA ALA A 202 20.71 -1.79 26.49
C ALA A 202 20.38 -0.30 26.24
N PHE A 203 20.72 0.57 27.20
CA PHE A 203 20.52 2.02 27.08
C PHE A 203 21.31 2.59 25.90
N SER A 204 22.59 2.20 25.76
CA SER A 204 23.44 2.67 24.66
C SER A 204 22.92 2.24 23.29
N LEU A 205 22.40 1.01 23.17
CA LEU A 205 21.78 0.50 21.94
C LEU A 205 20.51 1.29 21.59
N PHE A 206 19.63 1.53 22.57
CA PHE A 206 18.37 2.26 22.35
C PHE A 206 18.64 3.70 21.94
N LEU A 207 19.57 4.38 22.63
CA LEU A 207 19.94 5.73 22.29
C LEU A 207 20.59 5.79 20.91
N SER A 208 21.48 4.85 20.59
CA SER A 208 22.10 4.74 19.26
C SER A 208 21.06 4.60 18.14
N VAL A 209 20.04 3.76 18.32
CA VAL A 209 18.93 3.62 17.36
C VAL A 209 18.16 4.92 17.20
N VAL A 210 17.84 5.61 18.31
CA VAL A 210 17.17 6.91 18.28
C VAL A 210 17.99 7.96 17.54
N MET A 211 19.31 8.00 17.78
CA MET A 211 20.23 8.93 17.12
C MET A 211 20.38 8.62 15.63
N ALA A 212 20.71 7.38 15.26
CA ALA A 212 20.86 6.96 13.86
C ALA A 212 19.55 7.04 13.07
N GLY A 213 18.41 6.82 13.75
CA GLY A 213 17.08 6.88 13.15
C GLY A 213 16.57 8.30 12.95
N GLN A 214 17.23 9.33 13.48
CA GLN A 214 17.01 10.74 13.16
C GLN A 214 15.53 11.19 13.10
N THR A 215 14.70 10.70 14.01
CA THR A 215 13.26 11.02 14.02
C THR A 215 13.02 12.28 14.86
N ARG A 216 12.85 13.43 14.19
CA ARG A 216 12.68 14.75 14.85
C ARG A 216 11.59 14.74 15.94
N GLY A 217 10.45 14.10 15.67
CA GLY A 217 9.36 13.98 16.65
C GLY A 217 9.78 13.27 17.94
N VAL A 218 10.60 12.22 17.84
CA VAL A 218 11.11 11.48 19.01
C VAL A 218 12.10 12.33 19.81
N TYR A 219 12.94 13.15 19.15
CA TYR A 219 13.85 14.07 19.86
C TYR A 219 13.10 15.10 20.68
N ILE A 220 12.07 15.72 20.10
CA ILE A 220 11.20 16.67 20.81
C ILE A 220 10.51 15.97 21.99
N ALA A 221 10.03 14.74 21.78
CA ALA A 221 9.38 13.97 22.82
C ALA A 221 10.34 13.63 23.99
N LEU A 222 11.59 13.25 23.68
CA LEU A 222 12.63 13.00 24.68
C LEU A 222 13.07 14.26 25.42
N PHE A 223 13.10 15.42 24.75
CA PHE A 223 13.29 16.69 25.44
C PHE A 223 12.16 16.98 26.43
N GLY A 224 10.90 16.75 26.02
CA GLY A 224 9.74 16.82 26.90
C GLY A 224 9.84 15.89 28.12
N VAL A 225 10.38 14.68 27.91
CA VAL A 225 10.69 13.74 29.01
C VAL A 225 11.71 14.32 29.99
N LEU A 226 12.79 14.94 29.51
CA LEU A 226 13.79 15.55 30.37
C LEU A 226 13.18 16.66 31.24
N VAL A 227 12.37 17.54 30.63
CA VAL A 227 11.65 18.61 31.34
C VAL A 227 10.71 18.03 32.40
N LEU A 228 9.93 17.00 32.05
CA LEU A 228 8.98 16.38 32.98
C LEU A 228 9.67 15.69 34.16
N ILE A 229 10.77 14.95 33.90
CA ILE A 229 11.55 14.32 34.96
C ILE A 229 12.20 15.38 35.86
N ALA A 230 12.80 16.44 35.29
CA ALA A 230 13.40 17.53 36.05
C ALA A 230 12.37 18.25 36.92
N MET A 231 11.19 18.53 36.37
CA MET A 231 10.06 19.09 37.13
C MET A 231 9.63 18.16 38.26
N GLY A 232 9.41 16.87 37.97
CA GLY A 232 9.00 15.89 38.98
C GLY A 232 10.02 15.74 40.11
N ILE A 233 11.32 15.73 39.78
CA ILE A 233 12.40 15.68 40.76
C ILE A 233 12.41 16.96 41.62
N THR A 234 12.24 18.12 41.01
CA THR A 234 12.26 19.41 41.71
C THR A 234 11.09 19.52 42.67
N LEU A 235 9.87 19.22 42.23
CA LEU A 235 8.67 19.25 43.06
C LEU A 235 8.76 18.26 44.25
N ALA A 236 9.29 17.06 44.01
CA ALA A 236 9.50 16.10 45.08
C ALA A 236 10.56 16.55 46.09
N ARG A 237 11.64 17.22 45.65
CA ARG A 237 12.65 17.81 46.55
C ARG A 237 12.06 18.94 47.38
N LEU A 238 11.22 19.79 46.81
CA LEU A 238 10.51 20.85 47.55
C LEU A 238 9.60 20.26 48.65
N LYS A 239 9.07 19.06 48.42
CA LYS A 239 8.33 18.26 49.43
C LYS A 239 9.25 17.54 50.44
N GLY A 240 10.57 17.63 50.32
CA GLY A 240 11.52 16.94 51.18
C GLY A 240 11.84 15.49 50.80
N VAL A 241 11.31 14.99 49.67
CA VAL A 241 11.61 13.62 49.19
C VAL A 241 12.98 13.60 48.50
N ARG A 242 13.91 12.86 49.08
CA ARG A 242 15.28 12.71 48.55
C ARG A 242 15.33 11.67 47.42
N ILE A 243 14.81 12.01 46.23
CA ILE A 243 14.76 11.10 45.07
C ILE A 243 16.13 10.50 44.70
N LEU A 244 17.22 11.25 44.84
CA LEU A 244 18.56 10.74 44.56
C LEU A 244 18.92 9.50 45.38
N ASN A 245 18.28 9.29 46.53
CA ASN A 245 18.47 8.08 47.34
C ASN A 245 18.02 6.81 46.62
N ALA A 246 17.14 6.90 45.62
CA ALA A 246 16.69 5.77 44.81
C ALA A 246 17.77 5.24 43.84
N PHE A 247 18.89 5.95 43.65
CA PHE A 247 19.90 5.61 42.64
C PHE A 247 21.32 5.46 43.17
N HIS A 248 22.10 4.63 42.49
CA HIS A 248 23.54 4.73 42.53
C HIS A 248 23.98 5.96 41.74
N VAL A 249 24.42 7.01 42.44
CA VAL A 249 24.87 8.28 41.82
C VAL A 249 25.95 8.04 40.76
N SER A 250 26.90 7.12 41.00
CA SER A 250 27.92 6.77 40.02
C SER A 250 27.35 6.18 38.73
N ALA A 251 26.33 5.32 38.83
CA ALA A 251 25.66 4.77 37.66
C ALA A 251 24.85 5.84 36.92
N LEU A 252 24.22 6.77 37.65
CA LEU A 252 23.49 7.90 37.05
C LEU A 252 24.43 8.82 36.28
N VAL A 253 25.56 9.22 36.89
CA VAL A 253 26.60 10.02 36.24
C VAL A 253 27.12 9.30 35.00
N PHE A 254 27.38 7.99 35.10
CA PHE A 254 27.80 7.19 33.95
C PHE A 254 26.78 7.23 32.81
N ILE A 255 25.48 7.06 33.08
CA ILE A 255 24.42 7.15 32.06
C ILE A 255 24.35 8.55 31.44
N VAL A 256 24.50 9.61 32.23
CA VAL A 256 24.52 11.00 31.73
C VAL A 256 25.72 11.24 30.82
N VAL A 257 26.93 10.85 31.25
CA VAL A 257 28.15 10.97 30.43
C VAL A 257 28.02 10.16 29.15
N LEU A 258 27.54 8.91 29.24
CA LEU A 258 27.30 8.04 28.08
C LEU A 258 26.29 8.68 27.11
N THR A 259 25.23 9.31 27.62
CA THR A 259 24.25 10.04 26.81
C THR A 259 24.91 11.18 26.04
N VAL A 260 25.70 12.01 26.72
CA VAL A 260 26.42 13.13 26.10
C VAL A 260 27.40 12.64 25.05
N LEU A 261 28.19 11.60 25.35
CA LEU A 261 29.15 11.02 24.40
C LEU A 261 28.48 10.45 23.15
N LEU A 262 27.36 9.74 23.29
CA LEU A 262 26.61 9.21 22.14
C LEU A 262 25.95 10.32 21.33
N ILE A 263 25.39 11.34 21.98
CA ILE A 263 24.82 12.49 21.27
C ILE A 263 25.90 13.20 20.46
N ILE A 264 27.06 13.49 21.06
CA ILE A 264 28.18 14.10 20.35
C ILE A 264 28.61 13.18 19.20
N GLY A 265 28.84 11.90 19.46
CA GLY A 265 29.27 10.94 18.45
C GLY A 265 28.35 10.84 17.23
N TYR A 266 27.03 10.86 17.41
CA TYR A 266 26.09 10.84 16.28
C TYR A 266 25.80 12.22 15.67
N SER A 267 26.20 13.31 16.34
CA SER A 267 25.97 14.67 15.86
C SER A 267 27.19 15.30 15.18
N THR A 268 28.38 14.72 15.35
CA THR A 268 29.62 15.12 14.68
C THR A 268 30.05 14.11 13.63
N ASP A 269 31.01 14.48 12.79
CA ASP A 269 31.73 13.50 11.98
C ASP A 269 32.56 12.61 12.91
N SER A 270 32.15 11.34 13.03
CA SER A 270 32.73 10.39 13.97
C SER A 270 32.70 8.98 13.38
N PRO A 271 33.35 7.99 14.01
CA PRO A 271 33.26 6.60 13.57
C PRO A 271 31.83 6.04 13.50
N PHE A 272 30.88 6.63 14.23
CA PHE A 272 29.46 6.22 14.21
C PHE A 272 28.70 6.73 12.98
N THR A 273 29.09 7.88 12.43
CA THR A 273 28.43 8.51 11.27
C THR A 273 29.22 8.31 9.99
N LYS A 274 30.55 8.16 10.06
CA LYS A 274 31.49 8.05 8.93
C LYS A 274 31.24 9.11 7.85
N GLY A 275 30.93 10.34 8.27
CA GLY A 275 30.54 11.43 7.38
C GLY A 275 29.21 11.26 6.63
N ALA A 276 28.45 10.17 6.84
CA ALA A 276 27.24 9.87 6.06
C ALA A 276 26.05 10.80 6.37
N PHE A 277 25.99 11.36 7.58
CA PHE A 277 24.97 12.33 7.97
C PHE A 277 25.40 13.14 9.20
N GLN A 278 24.89 14.37 9.32
CA GLN A 278 24.99 15.18 10.53
C GLN A 278 23.60 15.59 11.02
N ILE A 279 23.35 15.44 12.32
CA ILE A 279 22.06 15.80 12.92
C ILE A 279 21.85 17.32 12.92
N THR A 280 22.93 18.09 13.06
CA THR A 280 22.93 19.57 13.02
C THR A 280 22.44 20.10 11.68
N GLU A 281 22.93 19.55 10.57
CA GLU A 281 22.46 19.87 9.21
C GLU A 281 20.97 19.56 9.03
N ARG A 282 20.47 18.51 9.66
CA ARG A 282 19.05 18.16 9.59
C ARG A 282 18.16 19.12 10.38
N ILE A 283 18.68 19.74 11.44
CA ILE A 283 17.96 20.77 12.22
C ILE A 283 18.03 22.11 11.47
N SER A 284 19.15 22.45 10.81
CA SER A 284 19.25 23.68 10.01
C SER A 284 18.45 23.62 8.70
N ASN A 285 18.28 22.43 8.10
CA ASN A 285 17.53 22.23 6.84
C ASN A 285 15.99 22.18 7.00
N ILE A 286 15.42 22.59 8.15
CA ILE A 286 13.97 22.68 8.36
C ILE A 286 13.24 23.49 7.27
N PRO A 287 13.77 24.62 6.75
CA PRO A 287 13.11 25.38 5.68
C PRO A 287 13.07 24.65 4.32
N GLY A 288 13.95 23.66 4.09
CA GLY A 288 14.10 22.95 2.83
C GLY A 288 13.21 21.71 2.65
N ASP A 289 12.54 21.24 3.70
CA ASP A 289 11.72 20.02 3.72
C ASP A 289 10.22 20.32 3.54
N ARG A 290 9.90 21.27 2.64
CA ARG A 290 8.52 21.76 2.41
C ARG A 290 7.55 20.64 2.03
N THR A 291 7.98 19.70 1.20
CA THR A 291 7.17 18.56 0.77
C THR A 291 6.67 17.73 1.95
N SER A 292 7.53 17.39 2.91
CA SER A 292 7.13 16.58 4.08
C SER A 292 6.13 17.31 5.00
N ILE A 293 6.23 18.64 5.06
CA ILE A 293 5.30 19.48 5.82
C ILE A 293 3.96 19.56 5.08
N ASP A 294 3.97 19.87 3.79
CA ASP A 294 2.77 20.04 2.99
C ASP A 294 1.96 18.75 2.86
N VAL A 295 2.61 17.59 2.73
CA VAL A 295 1.95 16.27 2.80
C VAL A 295 1.18 16.11 4.11
N ARG A 296 1.81 16.41 5.26
CA ARG A 296 1.13 16.32 6.56
C ARG A 296 0.00 17.34 6.68
N MET A 297 0.19 18.57 6.20
CA MET A 297 -0.87 19.59 6.22
C MET A 297 -2.07 19.16 5.38
N LEU A 298 -1.85 18.59 4.20
CA LEU A 298 -2.90 18.03 3.36
C LEU A 298 -3.67 16.92 4.09
N GLN A 299 -2.96 15.99 4.72
CA GLN A 299 -3.56 14.89 5.50
C GLN A 299 -4.36 15.40 6.71
N TRP A 300 -3.84 16.39 7.45
CA TRP A 300 -4.55 16.99 8.58
C TRP A 300 -5.83 17.69 8.12
N LYS A 301 -5.75 18.47 7.04
CA LYS A 301 -6.92 19.13 6.44
C LYS A 301 -7.94 18.13 5.92
N ALA A 302 -7.49 17.00 5.36
CA ALA A 302 -8.39 15.93 4.92
C ALA A 302 -9.14 15.31 6.11
N ALA A 303 -8.46 15.07 7.24
CA ALA A 303 -9.11 14.63 8.47
C ALA A 303 -10.14 15.67 9.00
N ILE A 304 -9.83 16.96 8.89
CA ILE A 304 -10.79 18.04 9.24
C ILE A 304 -11.99 18.06 8.28
N LYS A 305 -11.78 17.86 6.96
CA LYS A 305 -12.88 17.70 6.00
C LYS A 305 -13.77 16.50 6.33
N GLN A 306 -13.18 15.38 6.75
CA GLN A 306 -13.93 14.22 7.23
C GLN A 306 -14.75 14.55 8.48
N TRP A 307 -14.14 15.19 9.49
CA TRP A 307 -14.84 15.64 10.70
C TRP A 307 -16.02 16.56 10.40
N ASN A 308 -15.87 17.47 9.43
CA ASN A 308 -16.92 18.39 9.01
C ASN A 308 -18.18 17.69 8.48
N SER A 309 -18.07 16.43 8.02
CA SER A 309 -19.23 15.65 7.61
C SER A 309 -20.10 15.20 8.79
N ARG A 310 -19.50 14.91 9.96
CA ARG A 310 -20.19 14.44 11.18
C ARG A 310 -19.48 14.94 12.44
N LYS A 311 -19.80 16.17 12.88
CA LYS A 311 -19.04 16.87 13.94
C LYS A 311 -19.08 16.19 15.31
N LEU A 312 -20.24 15.68 15.73
CA LEU A 312 -20.43 15.14 17.08
C LEU A 312 -19.82 13.74 17.23
N THR A 313 -20.18 12.84 16.32
CA THR A 313 -19.85 11.41 16.41
C THR A 313 -18.64 11.00 15.59
N GLY A 314 -18.20 11.84 14.65
CA GLY A 314 -17.29 11.42 13.58
C GLY A 314 -17.96 10.43 12.63
N THR A 315 -17.15 9.84 11.75
CA THR A 315 -17.58 8.81 10.78
C THR A 315 -17.42 7.37 11.29
N GLY A 316 -16.98 7.19 12.53
CA GLY A 316 -16.73 5.90 13.19
C GLY A 316 -15.23 5.58 13.33
N PHE A 317 -14.86 4.92 14.43
CA PHE A 317 -13.46 4.56 14.74
C PHE A 317 -12.80 3.75 13.60
N GLY A 318 -11.58 4.12 13.21
CA GLY A 318 -10.81 3.42 12.17
C GLY A 318 -11.17 3.76 10.72
N THR A 319 -12.04 4.74 10.48
CA THR A 319 -12.55 5.05 9.13
C THR A 319 -11.71 6.03 8.31
N TYR A 320 -10.71 6.71 8.86
CA TYR A 320 -9.93 7.70 8.11
C TYR A 320 -9.35 7.13 6.81
N LYS A 321 -8.88 5.87 6.82
CA LYS A 321 -8.30 5.20 5.65
C LYS A 321 -9.27 5.07 4.45
N PHE A 322 -10.58 5.10 4.66
CA PHE A 322 -11.60 4.96 3.60
C PHE A 322 -12.03 6.30 3.01
N TYR A 323 -11.75 7.38 3.74
CA TYR A 323 -12.17 8.74 3.45
C TYR A 323 -11.02 9.67 3.07
N SER A 324 -9.77 9.27 3.32
CA SER A 324 -8.61 10.15 3.18
C SER A 324 -8.41 10.62 1.74
N SER A 325 -8.47 9.73 0.74
CA SER A 325 -8.29 10.09 -0.68
C SER A 325 -9.33 11.12 -1.17
N GLU A 326 -10.61 10.86 -0.88
CA GLU A 326 -11.71 11.76 -1.26
C GLU A 326 -11.56 13.12 -0.57
N ASN A 327 -11.22 13.14 0.72
CA ASN A 327 -11.06 14.39 1.45
C ASN A 327 -9.79 15.15 1.09
N MET A 328 -8.68 14.47 0.73
CA MET A 328 -7.48 15.13 0.21
C MET A 328 -7.77 15.82 -1.12
N SER A 329 -8.51 15.17 -2.03
CA SER A 329 -8.99 15.79 -3.27
C SER A 329 -9.82 17.05 -3.01
N ARG A 330 -10.77 17.01 -2.06
CA ARG A 330 -11.55 18.20 -1.66
C ARG A 330 -10.65 19.33 -1.13
N VAL A 331 -9.61 19.01 -0.35
CA VAL A 331 -8.65 20.01 0.11
C VAL A 331 -7.86 20.61 -1.04
N VAL A 332 -7.42 19.80 -2.01
CA VAL A 332 -6.67 20.29 -3.18
C VAL A 332 -7.54 21.15 -4.08
N SER A 333 -8.84 20.84 -4.21
CA SER A 333 -9.79 21.69 -4.93
C SER A 333 -9.91 23.09 -4.29
N ASP A 334 -9.96 23.16 -2.95
CA ASP A 334 -10.06 24.43 -2.21
C ASP A 334 -8.71 25.16 -2.12
N GLU A 335 -7.61 24.43 -2.00
CA GLU A 335 -6.25 24.93 -1.85
C GLU A 335 -5.29 24.25 -2.85
N PRO A 336 -5.30 24.66 -4.14
CA PRO A 336 -4.54 24.01 -5.20
C PRO A 336 -3.03 23.93 -4.97
N LYS A 337 -2.47 24.77 -4.09
CA LYS A 337 -1.05 24.70 -3.69
C LYS A 337 -0.58 23.33 -3.19
N TYR A 338 -1.49 22.46 -2.73
CA TYR A 338 -1.16 21.09 -2.30
C TYR A 338 -1.17 20.06 -3.44
N MET A 339 -1.48 20.46 -4.68
CA MET A 339 -1.60 19.55 -5.83
C MET A 339 -0.31 18.74 -6.06
N TYR A 340 0.86 19.36 -5.90
CA TYR A 340 2.15 18.71 -6.09
C TYR A 340 2.46 17.59 -5.10
N VAL A 341 1.72 17.50 -3.97
CA VAL A 341 1.87 16.45 -2.95
C VAL A 341 0.69 15.49 -2.88
N ASN A 342 -0.39 15.71 -3.63
CA ASN A 342 -1.63 14.95 -3.52
C ASN A 342 -1.48 13.45 -3.86
N GLY A 343 -0.53 13.11 -4.74
CA GLY A 343 -0.21 11.72 -5.08
C GLY A 343 0.45 10.92 -3.94
N LEU A 344 0.85 11.55 -2.84
CA LEU A 344 1.43 10.91 -1.64
C LEU A 344 0.30 10.54 -0.65
N LEU A 345 -0.67 9.78 -1.14
CA LEU A 345 -1.83 9.34 -0.37
C LEU A 345 -1.39 8.54 0.86
N SER A 346 -1.99 8.83 2.01
CA SER A 346 -1.77 8.07 3.24
C SER A 346 -3.08 7.59 3.82
N ILE A 347 -3.06 6.37 4.34
CA ILE A 347 -4.15 5.77 5.12
C ILE A 347 -4.18 6.28 6.57
N ARG A 348 -3.29 7.21 6.95
CA ARG A 348 -3.19 7.83 8.28
C ARG A 348 -3.05 9.34 8.18
N ALA A 349 -3.54 10.06 9.18
CA ALA A 349 -3.44 11.52 9.20
C ALA A 349 -2.06 12.01 9.64
N HIS A 350 -1.16 11.15 10.14
CA HIS A 350 0.09 11.58 10.77
C HIS A 350 -0.11 12.60 11.91
N ASN A 351 -1.25 12.50 12.60
CA ASN A 351 -1.58 13.16 13.85
C ASN A 351 -2.75 12.38 14.47
N GLU A 352 -2.50 11.65 15.55
CA GLU A 352 -3.52 10.76 16.13
C GLU A 352 -4.70 11.53 16.70
N PHE A 353 -4.49 12.74 17.24
CA PHE A 353 -5.57 13.54 17.81
C PHE A 353 -6.54 14.06 16.75
N ILE A 354 -6.00 14.54 15.63
CA ILE A 354 -6.84 14.99 14.49
C ILE A 354 -7.53 13.78 13.85
N GLN A 355 -6.85 12.63 13.75
CA GLN A 355 -7.48 11.40 13.27
C GLN A 355 -8.62 10.94 14.19
N ILE A 356 -8.42 10.94 15.51
CA ILE A 356 -9.47 10.63 16.49
C ILE A 356 -10.64 11.62 16.36
N LEU A 357 -10.37 12.91 16.16
CA LEU A 357 -11.43 13.90 15.91
C LEU A 357 -12.26 13.57 14.66
N ALA A 358 -11.60 13.18 13.55
CA ALA A 358 -12.28 12.80 12.31
C ALA A 358 -13.15 11.54 12.46
N GLU A 359 -12.63 10.53 13.16
CA GLU A 359 -13.25 9.23 13.30
C GLU A 359 -14.31 9.19 14.41
N THR A 360 -14.11 9.92 15.51
CA THR A 360 -14.97 9.81 16.72
C THR A 360 -15.66 11.11 17.11
N GLY A 361 -15.39 12.20 16.38
CA GLY A 361 -16.00 13.51 16.59
C GLY A 361 -15.60 14.17 17.91
N ILE A 362 -16.32 15.24 18.26
CA ILE A 362 -16.10 15.99 19.50
C ILE A 362 -16.27 15.09 20.73
N LEU A 363 -17.18 14.10 20.68
CA LEU A 363 -17.41 13.20 21.81
C LEU A 363 -16.16 12.37 22.14
N GLY A 364 -15.55 11.73 21.15
CA GLY A 364 -14.38 10.87 21.39
C GLY A 364 -13.13 11.67 21.74
N ILE A 365 -12.86 12.78 21.05
CA ILE A 365 -11.70 13.62 21.38
C ILE A 365 -11.83 14.25 22.78
N SER A 366 -13.05 14.59 23.22
CA SER A 366 -13.28 15.14 24.57
C SER A 366 -12.95 14.09 25.64
N LEU A 367 -13.26 12.81 25.42
CA LEU A 367 -12.90 11.73 26.35
C LEU A 367 -11.38 11.53 26.42
N ILE A 368 -10.66 11.69 25.31
CA ILE A 368 -9.19 11.70 25.30
C ILE A 368 -8.64 12.89 26.07
N VAL A 369 -9.13 14.10 25.82
CA VAL A 369 -8.71 15.32 26.53
C VAL A 369 -8.98 15.19 28.04
N LEU A 370 -10.17 14.71 28.43
CA LEU A 370 -10.49 14.44 29.83
C LEU A 370 -9.58 13.38 30.46
N SER A 371 -9.19 12.35 29.70
CA SER A 371 -8.23 11.34 30.16
C SER A 371 -6.85 11.96 30.40
N LEU A 372 -6.37 12.82 29.50
CA LEU A 372 -5.10 13.52 29.63
C LEU A 372 -5.11 14.48 30.83
N LEU A 373 -6.17 15.29 30.98
CA LEU A 373 -6.34 16.19 32.13
C LEU A 373 -6.41 15.41 33.45
N GLY A 374 -7.16 14.30 33.47
CA GLY A 374 -7.23 13.40 34.61
C GLY A 374 -5.87 12.80 34.98
N PHE A 375 -5.06 12.45 33.98
CA PHE A 375 -3.70 11.95 34.19
C PHE A 375 -2.73 13.04 34.67
N VAL A 376 -2.85 14.27 34.17
CA VAL A 376 -2.08 15.44 34.67
C VAL A 376 -2.42 15.70 36.13
N TRP A 377 -3.70 15.70 36.49
CA TRP A 377 -4.13 15.80 37.90
C TRP A 377 -3.53 14.66 38.74
N PHE A 378 -3.62 13.42 38.24
CA PHE A 378 -3.05 12.24 38.91
C PHE A 378 -1.54 12.41 39.13
N PHE A 379 -0.82 12.94 38.15
CA PHE A 379 0.62 13.17 38.21
C PHE A 379 1.01 14.11 39.35
N PHE A 380 0.42 15.30 39.39
CA PHE A 380 0.70 16.25 40.47
C PHE A 380 0.25 15.68 41.82
N LYS A 381 -0.95 15.10 41.89
CA LYS A 381 -1.46 14.53 43.14
C LYS A 381 -0.54 13.43 43.66
N ASN A 382 -0.01 12.57 42.79
CA ASN A 382 0.88 11.49 43.20
C ASN A 382 2.25 12.02 43.64
N ILE A 383 2.83 13.00 42.95
CA ILE A 383 4.10 13.63 43.35
C ILE A 383 3.98 14.22 44.76
N PHE A 384 2.90 14.94 45.05
CA PHE A 384 2.72 15.55 46.35
C PHE A 384 2.33 14.56 47.45
N SER A 385 1.86 13.36 47.11
CA SER A 385 1.41 12.37 48.10
C SER A 385 2.41 11.25 48.35
N GLN A 386 3.19 10.83 47.35
CA GLN A 386 4.15 9.74 47.48
C GLN A 386 5.39 10.18 48.28
N GLU A 387 5.84 9.36 49.20
CA GLU A 387 6.97 9.63 50.08
C GLU A 387 8.16 8.70 49.80
N GLU A 388 7.90 7.52 49.24
CA GLU A 388 8.94 6.55 48.92
C GLU A 388 9.69 6.93 47.63
N PRO A 389 11.01 7.23 47.71
CA PRO A 389 11.79 7.67 46.55
C PRO A 389 11.78 6.70 45.37
N GLU A 390 11.86 5.40 45.64
CA GLU A 390 11.88 4.37 44.58
C GLU A 390 10.55 4.27 43.84
N LYS A 391 9.43 4.30 44.57
CA LYS A 391 8.07 4.25 43.99
C LYS A 391 7.80 5.48 43.14
N LEU A 392 8.16 6.65 43.68
CA LEU A 392 8.02 7.92 42.97
C LEU A 392 8.84 7.94 41.68
N MET A 393 10.06 7.37 41.70
CA MET A 393 10.85 7.31 40.49
C MET A 393 10.28 6.34 39.45
N LEU A 394 9.83 5.14 39.86
CA LEU A 394 9.20 4.20 38.93
C LEU A 394 7.94 4.83 38.30
N PHE A 395 7.19 5.63 39.07
CA PHE A 395 6.09 6.44 38.57
C PHE A 395 6.55 7.48 37.52
N LEU A 396 7.62 8.24 37.80
CA LEU A 396 8.15 9.26 36.88
C LEU A 396 8.65 8.66 35.57
N VAL A 397 9.39 7.53 35.58
CA VAL A 397 9.88 6.92 34.33
C VAL A 397 8.75 6.27 33.52
N SER A 398 7.72 5.76 34.19
CA SER A 398 6.52 5.26 33.49
C SER A 398 5.76 6.40 32.84
N THR A 399 5.65 7.54 33.53
CA THR A 399 5.07 8.76 32.97
C THR A 399 5.91 9.30 31.81
N ALA A 400 7.24 9.28 31.93
CA ALA A 400 8.13 9.67 30.84
C ALA A 400 7.93 8.82 29.58
N SER A 401 7.79 7.50 29.73
CA SER A 401 7.48 6.61 28.60
C SER A 401 6.17 7.00 27.90
N LEU A 402 5.12 7.32 28.66
CA LEU A 402 3.85 7.83 28.09
C LEU A 402 3.99 9.17 27.38
N VAL A 403 4.83 10.06 27.91
CA VAL A 403 5.07 11.38 27.31
C VAL A 403 5.74 11.24 25.95
N VAL A 404 6.62 10.25 25.77
CA VAL A 404 7.24 9.97 24.46
C VAL A 404 6.16 9.74 23.40
N ILE A 405 5.26 8.78 23.65
CA ILE A 405 4.24 8.43 22.67
C ILE A 405 3.24 9.58 22.48
N VAL A 406 2.73 10.19 23.55
CA VAL A 406 1.74 11.28 23.48
C VAL A 406 2.27 12.48 22.68
N LEU A 407 3.52 12.89 22.89
CA LEU A 407 4.12 14.01 22.15
C LEU A 407 4.40 13.63 20.70
N HIS A 408 4.85 12.40 20.44
CA HIS A 408 5.11 11.95 19.07
C HIS A 408 3.81 11.78 18.25
N SER A 409 2.69 11.41 18.89
CA SER A 409 1.35 11.32 18.31
C SER A 409 0.81 12.63 17.74
N VAL A 410 1.41 13.79 18.06
CA VAL A 410 1.06 15.09 17.46
C VAL A 410 1.51 15.19 16.00
N VAL A 411 2.59 14.48 15.63
CA VAL A 411 3.22 14.57 14.29
C VAL A 411 3.37 13.21 13.61
N SER A 412 2.85 12.15 14.23
CA SER A 412 2.97 10.76 13.82
C SER A 412 1.79 9.93 14.36
N PHE A 413 1.85 8.61 14.20
CA PHE A 413 0.79 7.66 14.61
C PHE A 413 1.36 6.39 15.28
N PRO A 414 2.21 6.52 16.32
CA PRO A 414 2.94 5.40 16.90
C PRO A 414 2.06 4.31 17.52
N SER A 415 0.85 4.64 17.99
CA SER A 415 -0.04 3.67 18.65
C SER A 415 -0.65 2.63 17.71
N HIS A 416 -0.56 2.86 16.39
CA HIS A 416 -1.04 1.90 15.39
C HIS A 416 -0.10 0.71 15.18
N LEU A 417 1.04 0.65 15.88
CA LEU A 417 1.95 -0.48 15.85
C LEU A 417 1.94 -1.21 17.19
N MET A 418 1.79 -2.54 17.12
CA MET A 418 1.54 -3.39 18.28
C MET A 418 2.56 -3.22 19.44
N PRO A 419 3.90 -3.24 19.23
CA PRO A 419 4.86 -3.07 20.32
C PRO A 419 4.72 -1.74 21.06
N ASN A 420 4.48 -0.67 20.30
CA ASN A 420 4.36 0.70 20.79
C ASN A 420 3.05 0.87 21.57
N ALA A 421 1.94 0.36 21.04
CA ALA A 421 0.67 0.30 21.76
C ALA A 421 0.79 -0.49 23.07
N LEU A 422 1.47 -1.64 23.05
CA LEU A 422 1.62 -2.50 24.21
C LEU A 422 2.46 -1.85 25.32
N ILE A 423 3.60 -1.23 24.97
CA ILE A 423 4.43 -0.53 25.97
C ILE A 423 3.71 0.72 26.51
N ALA A 424 2.90 1.41 25.69
CA ALA A 424 2.10 2.54 26.15
C ALA A 424 1.06 2.11 27.20
N VAL A 425 0.30 1.04 26.94
CA VAL A 425 -0.66 0.54 27.94
C VAL A 425 0.00 -0.07 29.17
N LEU A 426 1.19 -0.67 29.02
CA LEU A 426 2.01 -1.09 30.16
C LEU A 426 2.43 0.12 30.99
N ALA A 427 2.99 1.16 30.36
CA ALA A 427 3.45 2.37 31.03
C ALA A 427 2.30 3.08 31.76
N LEU A 428 1.11 3.14 31.15
CA LEU A 428 -0.10 3.66 31.80
C LEU A 428 -0.52 2.83 33.01
N GLY A 429 -0.54 1.51 32.87
CA GLY A 429 -0.87 0.61 33.98
C GLY A 429 0.12 0.75 35.14
N ILE A 430 1.42 0.87 34.86
CA ILE A 430 2.44 1.06 35.88
C ILE A 430 2.30 2.45 36.52
N ALA A 431 2.20 3.52 35.74
CA ALA A 431 2.06 4.88 36.24
C ALA A 431 0.83 5.04 37.14
N THR A 432 -0.26 4.32 36.85
CA THR A 432 -1.49 4.35 37.64
C THR A 432 -1.60 3.23 38.69
N SER A 433 -0.50 2.50 38.94
CA SER A 433 -0.48 1.34 39.83
C SER A 433 -0.87 1.67 41.27
N ASN A 434 -1.65 0.78 41.89
CA ASN A 434 -2.02 0.88 43.31
C ASN A 434 -0.79 0.87 44.24
N GLU A 435 0.29 0.21 43.84
CA GLU A 435 1.53 0.12 44.63
C GLU A 435 2.37 1.39 44.58
N LEU A 436 2.26 2.17 43.49
CA LEU A 436 3.04 3.40 43.29
C LEU A 436 2.30 4.66 43.75
N ARG A 437 1.01 4.53 44.05
CA ARG A 437 0.16 5.63 44.46
C ARG A 437 0.41 6.04 45.92
N GLY A 438 0.63 7.32 46.16
CA GLY A 438 0.83 7.89 47.50
C GLY A 438 -0.45 8.36 48.20
N PHE A 439 -1.62 8.28 47.55
CA PHE A 439 -2.90 8.76 48.08
C PHE A 439 -4.00 7.70 48.01
N LYS A 440 -5.07 7.88 48.79
CA LYS A 440 -6.28 7.05 48.71
C LYS A 440 -7.04 7.39 47.43
N SER A 441 -7.26 6.42 46.55
CA SER A 441 -8.08 6.64 45.36
C SER A 441 -9.56 6.63 45.69
N PHE A 442 -10.30 7.49 44.99
CA PHE A 442 -11.74 7.34 44.87
C PHE A 442 -12.02 6.23 43.84
N ASN A 443 -12.70 5.18 44.29
CA ASN A 443 -12.94 3.98 43.49
C ASN A 443 -14.43 3.70 43.37
N ILE A 444 -14.84 3.30 42.16
CA ILE A 444 -16.12 2.63 41.96
C ILE A 444 -15.93 1.15 42.28
N VAL A 445 -16.74 0.64 43.20
CA VAL A 445 -16.74 -0.76 43.60
C VAL A 445 -18.01 -1.40 43.07
N ILE A 446 -17.87 -2.33 42.14
CA ILE A 446 -19.00 -3.07 41.59
C ILE A 446 -19.38 -4.16 42.59
N ARG A 447 -20.54 -3.98 43.24
CA ARG A 447 -21.12 -4.90 44.23
C ARG A 447 -22.32 -5.64 43.63
N GLY A 448 -22.54 -6.87 44.09
CA GLY A 448 -23.65 -7.71 43.66
C GLY A 448 -23.22 -8.89 42.79
N LYS A 449 -23.92 -10.03 42.92
CA LYS A 449 -23.61 -11.24 42.15
C LYS A 449 -23.87 -11.04 40.65
N PHE A 450 -24.98 -10.38 40.30
CA PHE A 450 -25.39 -10.13 38.92
C PHE A 450 -24.43 -9.19 38.18
N SER A 451 -24.15 -8.01 38.75
CA SER A 451 -23.21 -7.03 38.17
C SER A 451 -21.81 -7.61 37.98
N ARG A 452 -21.33 -8.41 38.94
CA ARG A 452 -20.05 -9.12 38.82
C ARG A 452 -20.08 -10.14 37.69
N ALA A 453 -21.13 -10.95 37.59
CA ALA A 453 -21.29 -11.93 36.51
C ALA A 453 -21.33 -11.24 35.14
N PHE A 454 -22.02 -10.10 35.03
CA PHE A 454 -22.08 -9.32 33.80
C PHE A 454 -20.72 -8.74 33.39
N VAL A 455 -19.95 -8.16 34.32
CA VAL A 455 -18.60 -7.67 33.98
C VAL A 455 -17.66 -8.82 33.62
N ILE A 456 -17.75 -9.97 34.30
CA ILE A 456 -17.00 -11.17 33.94
C ILE A 456 -17.36 -11.64 32.53
N LEU A 457 -18.64 -11.64 32.18
CA LEU A 457 -19.10 -11.96 30.83
C LEU A 457 -18.46 -11.03 29.81
N LEU A 458 -18.49 -9.70 30.03
CA LEU A 458 -17.85 -8.72 29.14
C LEU A 458 -16.32 -8.89 29.07
N MET A 459 -15.67 -9.17 30.20
CA MET A 459 -14.22 -9.46 30.26
C MET A 459 -13.83 -10.68 29.43
N ILE A 460 -14.76 -11.60 29.16
CA ILE A 460 -14.51 -12.78 28.31
C ILE A 460 -14.97 -12.51 26.88
N SER A 461 -16.20 -12.02 26.70
CA SER A 461 -16.81 -11.87 25.38
C SER A 461 -16.14 -10.80 24.52
N ILE A 462 -15.74 -9.66 25.09
CA ILE A 462 -15.11 -8.57 24.32
C ILE A 462 -13.75 -9.00 23.76
N PRO A 463 -12.80 -9.55 24.56
CA PRO A 463 -11.55 -10.05 24.00
C PRO A 463 -11.78 -11.17 22.97
N LEU A 464 -12.67 -12.12 23.25
CA LEU A 464 -12.91 -13.25 22.35
C LEU A 464 -13.49 -12.78 21.01
N ALA A 465 -14.47 -11.87 21.04
CA ALA A 465 -15.01 -11.23 19.84
C ALA A 465 -13.93 -10.43 19.10
N GLY A 466 -13.12 -9.65 19.81
CA GLY A 466 -11.96 -8.94 19.26
C GLY A 466 -10.98 -9.89 18.56
N THR A 467 -10.69 -11.06 19.14
CA THR A 467 -9.84 -12.09 18.53
C THR A 467 -10.46 -12.67 17.27
N VAL A 468 -11.77 -12.98 17.27
CA VAL A 468 -12.47 -13.49 16.08
C VAL A 468 -12.41 -12.45 14.97
N LEU A 469 -12.73 -11.19 15.25
CA LEU A 469 -12.69 -10.11 14.26
C LEU A 469 -11.25 -9.84 13.76
N MET A 470 -10.25 -9.84 14.64
CA MET A 470 -8.84 -9.72 14.22
C MET A 470 -8.38 -10.92 13.37
N SER A 471 -8.87 -12.13 13.66
CA SER A 471 -8.54 -13.31 12.85
C SER A 471 -9.05 -13.17 11.42
N ARG A 472 -10.25 -12.59 11.23
CA ARG A 472 -10.82 -12.32 9.90
C ARG A 472 -9.97 -11.34 9.12
N ASN A 473 -9.59 -10.21 9.73
CA ASN A 473 -8.67 -9.24 9.12
C ASN A 473 -7.31 -9.89 8.76
N TYR A 474 -6.73 -10.68 9.66
CA TYR A 474 -5.44 -11.34 9.44
C TYR A 474 -5.48 -12.36 8.30
N PHE A 475 -6.49 -13.24 8.28
CA PHE A 475 -6.64 -14.22 7.20
C PHE A 475 -7.02 -13.56 5.87
N PHE A 476 -7.87 -12.53 5.90
CA PHE A 476 -8.14 -11.69 4.72
C PHE A 476 -6.84 -11.19 4.09
N GLU A 477 -5.99 -10.53 4.88
CA GLU A 477 -4.75 -9.95 4.36
C GLU A 477 -3.75 -11.03 3.93
N ALA A 478 -3.73 -12.18 4.62
CA ALA A 478 -2.89 -13.31 4.26
C ALA A 478 -3.24 -13.88 2.87
N TYR A 479 -4.52 -14.15 2.64
CA TYR A 479 -5.01 -14.64 1.35
C TYR A 479 -4.88 -13.57 0.26
N PHE A 480 -5.17 -12.31 0.58
CA PHE A 480 -4.99 -11.20 -0.35
C PHE A 480 -3.53 -11.06 -0.80
N THR A 481 -2.58 -11.06 0.14
CA THR A 481 -1.14 -10.93 -0.16
C THR A 481 -0.67 -12.08 -1.05
N LYS A 482 -1.09 -13.31 -0.74
CA LYS A 482 -0.77 -14.48 -1.58
C LYS A 482 -1.37 -14.35 -2.98
N GLY A 483 -2.65 -13.99 -3.09
CA GLY A 483 -3.32 -13.78 -4.37
C GLY A 483 -2.69 -12.65 -5.20
N TYR A 484 -2.27 -11.57 -4.56
CA TYR A 484 -1.55 -10.47 -5.19
C TYR A 484 -0.18 -10.91 -5.74
N LEU A 485 0.62 -11.63 -4.93
CA LEU A 485 1.92 -12.15 -5.37
C LEU A 485 1.77 -13.15 -6.52
N ASP A 486 0.75 -14.00 -6.48
CA ASP A 486 0.46 -14.94 -7.58
C ASP A 486 0.02 -14.18 -8.84
N LYS A 487 -0.77 -13.10 -8.71
CA LYS A 487 -1.10 -12.22 -9.84
C LYS A 487 0.17 -11.58 -10.45
N LEU A 488 1.10 -11.10 -9.64
CA LEU A 488 2.37 -10.55 -10.15
C LEU A 488 3.21 -11.61 -10.88
N ARG A 489 3.25 -12.83 -10.38
CA ARG A 489 3.92 -13.96 -11.05
C ARG A 489 3.25 -14.30 -12.38
N PHE A 490 1.92 -14.30 -12.40
CA PHE A 490 1.14 -14.47 -13.61
C PHE A 490 1.46 -13.39 -14.65
N ASP A 491 1.48 -12.12 -14.26
CA ASP A 491 1.81 -11.01 -15.17
C ASP A 491 3.23 -11.16 -15.73
N ALA A 492 4.21 -11.47 -14.87
CA ALA A 492 5.60 -11.65 -15.26
C ALA A 492 5.78 -12.83 -16.25
N ALA A 493 5.12 -13.96 -15.98
CA ALA A 493 5.13 -15.11 -16.87
C ALA A 493 4.43 -14.79 -18.21
N SER A 494 3.30 -14.08 -18.17
CA SER A 494 2.54 -13.69 -19.35
C SER A 494 3.30 -12.71 -20.26
N ALA A 495 4.10 -11.81 -19.67
CA ALA A 495 4.85 -10.80 -20.40
C ALA A 495 5.96 -11.38 -21.30
N VAL A 496 6.57 -12.50 -20.92
CA VAL A 496 7.69 -13.10 -21.69
C VAL A 496 7.24 -14.06 -22.80
N ILE A 497 6.00 -14.55 -22.75
CA ILE A 497 5.47 -15.55 -23.70
C ILE A 497 5.54 -15.08 -25.17
N PRO A 498 5.14 -13.84 -25.54
CA PRO A 498 5.20 -13.38 -26.93
C PRO A 498 6.61 -13.40 -27.51
N ASP A 499 7.59 -12.93 -26.73
CA ASP A 499 9.00 -12.87 -27.16
C ASP A 499 9.60 -14.27 -27.34
N LEU A 500 9.25 -15.20 -26.46
CA LEU A 500 9.63 -16.61 -26.58
C LEU A 500 9.01 -17.24 -27.84
N ARG A 501 7.72 -16.99 -28.10
CA ARG A 501 7.05 -17.47 -29.33
C ARG A 501 7.71 -16.91 -30.59
N ASN A 502 8.01 -15.62 -30.61
CA ASN A 502 8.71 -14.97 -31.72
C ASN A 502 10.12 -15.54 -31.92
N SER A 503 10.86 -15.75 -30.83
CA SER A 503 12.20 -16.34 -30.86
C SER A 503 12.19 -17.77 -31.42
N ILE A 504 11.23 -18.60 -30.99
CA ILE A 504 11.02 -19.94 -31.53
C ILE A 504 10.70 -19.90 -33.03
N GLY A 505 9.82 -18.98 -33.45
CA GLY A 505 9.49 -18.77 -34.86
C GLY A 505 10.71 -18.41 -35.69
N LYS A 506 11.54 -17.48 -35.21
CA LYS A 506 12.78 -17.06 -35.87
C LYS A 506 13.79 -18.21 -35.99
N ILE A 507 14.03 -18.96 -34.90
CA ILE A 507 14.97 -20.09 -34.93
C ILE A 507 14.49 -21.18 -35.90
N LYS A 508 13.18 -21.43 -35.98
CA LYS A 508 12.61 -22.37 -36.98
C LYS A 508 12.85 -21.88 -38.41
N ALA A 509 12.73 -20.58 -38.67
CA ALA A 509 13.06 -20.00 -39.96
C ALA A 509 14.56 -20.10 -40.27
N ASP A 510 15.45 -19.82 -39.31
CA ASP A 510 16.90 -19.96 -39.48
C ASP A 510 17.31 -21.42 -39.80
N ILE A 511 16.65 -22.41 -39.21
CA ILE A 511 16.87 -23.83 -39.54
C ILE A 511 16.46 -24.11 -40.99
N LEU A 512 15.31 -23.61 -41.44
CA LEU A 512 14.86 -23.76 -42.84
C LEU A 512 15.79 -23.04 -43.82
N ASP A 513 16.30 -21.86 -43.47
CA ASP A 513 17.24 -21.11 -44.29
C ASP A 513 18.60 -21.81 -44.37
N LEU A 514 19.06 -22.46 -43.30
CA LEU A 514 20.26 -23.28 -43.29
C LEU A 514 20.09 -24.53 -44.17
N GLU A 515 18.94 -25.20 -44.09
CA GLU A 515 18.60 -26.38 -44.91
C GLU A 515 18.56 -26.02 -46.42
N ASN A 516 18.11 -24.81 -46.75
CA ASN A 516 18.01 -24.32 -48.13
C ASN A 516 19.21 -23.48 -48.59
N PHE A 517 20.20 -23.23 -47.73
CA PHE A 517 21.32 -22.31 -47.95
C PHE A 517 20.90 -20.92 -48.45
N GLN A 518 19.93 -20.31 -47.79
CA GLN A 518 19.40 -18.98 -48.13
C GLN A 518 19.83 -17.91 -47.11
N GLY A 519 19.67 -16.64 -47.49
CA GLY A 519 19.95 -15.50 -46.62
C GLY A 519 21.37 -15.50 -46.08
N GLN A 520 21.50 -15.46 -44.75
CA GLN A 520 22.78 -15.46 -44.05
C GLN A 520 23.59 -16.76 -44.21
N PHE A 521 22.94 -17.86 -44.62
CA PHE A 521 23.59 -19.16 -44.82
C PHE A 521 23.97 -19.44 -46.28
N SER A 522 23.75 -18.47 -47.19
CA SER A 522 24.10 -18.57 -48.62
C SER A 522 25.59 -18.84 -48.87
N ALA A 523 26.47 -18.36 -47.99
CA ALA A 523 27.90 -18.63 -48.06
C ALA A 523 28.25 -20.13 -47.92
N PHE A 524 27.37 -20.95 -47.35
CA PHE A 524 27.56 -22.40 -47.17
C PHE A 524 27.01 -23.24 -48.33
N ALA A 525 26.41 -22.62 -49.35
CA ALA A 525 26.04 -23.29 -50.59
C ALA A 525 27.29 -23.92 -51.22
N THR A 526 27.16 -25.16 -51.71
CA THR A 526 28.32 -26.00 -52.08
C THR A 526 29.28 -25.32 -53.05
N GLY A 527 28.78 -24.72 -54.14
CA GLY A 527 29.63 -24.01 -55.11
C GLY A 527 30.34 -22.80 -54.50
N THR A 528 29.58 -21.93 -53.84
CA THR A 528 30.06 -20.69 -53.24
C THR A 528 31.11 -20.93 -52.16
N TYR A 529 30.90 -21.91 -51.26
CA TYR A 529 31.83 -22.21 -50.18
C TYR A 529 33.15 -22.80 -50.69
N LEU A 530 33.08 -23.68 -51.70
CA LEU A 530 34.27 -24.30 -52.29
C LEU A 530 35.13 -23.25 -53.01
N GLU A 531 34.53 -22.40 -53.85
CA GLU A 531 35.24 -21.36 -54.59
C GLU A 531 35.93 -20.33 -53.67
N SER A 532 35.24 -19.92 -52.61
CA SER A 532 35.76 -18.90 -51.68
C SER A 532 36.90 -19.40 -50.77
N ASN A 533 36.94 -20.71 -50.45
CA ASN A 533 37.96 -21.28 -49.56
C ASN A 533 39.14 -21.93 -50.29
N LEU A 534 38.98 -22.34 -51.55
CA LEU A 534 40.01 -23.05 -52.31
C LEU A 534 41.36 -22.28 -52.45
N PRO A 535 41.40 -20.95 -52.68
CA PRO A 535 42.67 -20.22 -52.79
C PRO A 535 43.54 -20.29 -51.52
N ALA A 536 42.91 -20.19 -50.34
CA ALA A 536 43.60 -20.26 -49.05
C ALA A 536 44.20 -21.66 -48.79
N TYR A 537 43.46 -22.71 -49.16
CA TYR A 537 43.92 -24.09 -49.06
C TYR A 537 45.03 -24.41 -50.06
N LYS A 538 44.95 -23.92 -51.31
CA LYS A 538 46.04 -24.02 -52.30
C LYS A 538 47.31 -23.33 -51.83
N SER A 539 47.21 -22.17 -51.18
CA SER A 539 48.36 -21.46 -50.60
C SER A 539 48.97 -22.19 -49.40
N SER A 540 48.14 -22.84 -48.58
CA SER A 540 48.59 -23.55 -47.36
C SER A 540 49.15 -24.95 -47.66
N TYR A 541 48.70 -25.57 -48.74
CA TYR A 541 49.08 -26.94 -49.15
C TYR A 541 49.42 -27.01 -50.65
N PRO A 542 50.48 -26.34 -51.11
CA PRO A 542 50.77 -26.15 -52.54
C PRO A 542 51.09 -27.43 -53.31
N LYS A 543 51.38 -28.54 -52.62
CA LYS A 543 51.70 -29.85 -53.21
C LYS A 543 50.52 -30.83 -53.22
N ALA A 544 49.39 -30.48 -52.63
CA ALA A 544 48.22 -31.36 -52.55
C ALA A 544 47.39 -31.31 -53.85
N PRO A 545 46.91 -32.45 -54.39
CA PRO A 545 46.03 -32.45 -55.56
C PRO A 545 44.73 -31.68 -55.28
N GLU A 546 44.29 -30.88 -56.25
CA GLU A 546 43.06 -30.07 -56.12
C GLU A 546 41.79 -30.88 -55.78
N PRO A 547 41.54 -32.09 -56.34
CA PRO A 547 40.40 -32.92 -55.93
C PRO A 547 40.43 -33.28 -54.45
N PHE A 548 41.63 -33.54 -53.89
CA PHE A 548 41.79 -33.86 -52.46
C PHE A 548 41.53 -32.63 -51.58
N LEU A 549 41.95 -31.43 -52.02
CA LEU A 549 41.65 -30.19 -51.31
C LEU A 549 40.16 -29.87 -51.32
N LEU A 550 39.46 -30.06 -52.45
CA LEU A 550 38.01 -29.86 -52.54
C LEU A 550 37.23 -30.81 -51.62
N GLU A 551 37.65 -32.07 -51.52
CA GLU A 551 37.06 -33.04 -50.58
C GLU A 551 37.22 -32.59 -49.13
N LEU A 552 38.42 -32.12 -48.75
CA LEU A 552 38.71 -31.64 -47.40
C LEU A 552 37.95 -30.37 -47.04
N ILE A 553 37.81 -29.42 -47.97
CA ILE A 553 37.00 -28.20 -47.79
C ILE A 553 35.51 -28.57 -47.65
N ASN A 554 34.99 -29.47 -48.49
CA ASN A 554 33.60 -29.91 -48.40
C ASN A 554 33.32 -30.65 -47.09
N LYS A 555 34.26 -31.48 -46.60
CA LYS A 555 34.15 -32.13 -45.29
C LYS A 555 34.04 -31.09 -44.16
N LYS A 556 34.91 -30.08 -44.15
CA LYS A 556 34.86 -29.00 -43.16
C LYS A 556 33.59 -28.15 -43.26
N ARG A 557 33.06 -27.93 -44.48
CA ARG A 557 31.76 -27.28 -44.71
C ARG A 557 30.64 -28.06 -44.04
N LEU A 558 30.57 -29.37 -44.29
CA LEU A 558 29.55 -30.25 -43.70
C LEU A 558 29.64 -30.27 -42.17
N GLU A 559 30.85 -30.36 -41.61
CA GLU A 559 31.08 -30.28 -40.16
C GLU A 559 30.60 -28.92 -39.59
N THR A 560 30.87 -27.82 -40.29
CA THR A 560 30.45 -26.47 -39.87
C THR A 560 28.92 -26.32 -39.93
N VAL A 561 28.29 -26.73 -41.02
CA VAL A 561 26.82 -26.71 -41.19
C VAL A 561 26.16 -27.56 -40.10
N GLN A 562 26.67 -28.78 -39.87
CA GLN A 562 26.17 -29.66 -38.82
C GLN A 562 26.31 -29.03 -37.42
N SER A 563 27.43 -28.35 -37.13
CA SER A 563 27.60 -27.64 -35.85
C SER A 563 26.60 -26.50 -35.67
N ILE A 564 26.37 -25.71 -36.72
CA ILE A 564 25.40 -24.60 -36.69
C ILE A 564 23.99 -25.17 -36.49
N GLU A 565 23.63 -26.22 -37.21
CA GLU A 565 22.33 -26.89 -37.08
C GLU A 565 22.12 -27.42 -35.65
N GLN A 566 23.12 -28.07 -35.06
CA GLN A 566 23.08 -28.54 -33.68
C GLN A 566 22.91 -27.39 -32.68
N GLU A 567 23.56 -26.25 -32.91
CA GLU A 567 23.39 -25.05 -32.08
C GLU A 567 21.97 -24.48 -32.18
N LEU A 568 21.44 -24.32 -33.40
CA LEU A 568 20.08 -23.84 -33.63
C LEU A 568 19.05 -24.78 -32.99
N ARG A 569 19.19 -26.10 -33.15
CA ARG A 569 18.30 -27.09 -32.51
C ARG A 569 18.39 -27.06 -30.99
N ARG A 570 19.58 -26.85 -30.40
CA ARG A 570 19.74 -26.66 -28.95
C ARG A 570 19.06 -25.37 -28.46
N ASN A 571 19.21 -24.27 -29.18
CA ASN A 571 18.58 -23.00 -28.85
C ASN A 571 17.05 -23.08 -28.98
N LEU A 572 16.55 -23.75 -30.02
CA LEU A 572 15.13 -24.04 -30.21
C LEU A 572 14.56 -24.81 -29.01
N LYS A 573 15.26 -25.87 -28.58
CA LYS A 573 14.86 -26.67 -27.41
C LYS A 573 14.82 -25.81 -26.15
N LYS A 574 15.88 -25.04 -25.85
CA LYS A 574 15.91 -24.14 -24.68
C LYS A 574 14.77 -23.12 -24.69
N ALA A 575 14.48 -22.52 -25.84
CA ALA A 575 13.39 -21.56 -25.97
C ALA A 575 12.01 -22.22 -25.80
N ALA A 576 11.82 -23.43 -26.34
CA ALA A 576 10.58 -24.21 -26.18
C ALA A 576 10.38 -24.67 -24.73
N ASP A 577 11.43 -25.14 -24.06
CA ASP A 577 11.42 -25.50 -22.64
C ASP A 577 11.06 -24.27 -21.79
N SER A 578 11.67 -23.11 -22.07
CA SER A 578 11.37 -21.85 -21.37
C SER A 578 9.94 -21.36 -21.61
N LEU A 579 9.42 -21.53 -22.83
CA LEU A 579 8.02 -21.22 -23.14
C LEU A 579 7.07 -22.12 -22.36
N THR A 580 7.36 -23.41 -22.30
CA THR A 580 6.55 -24.39 -21.56
C THR A 580 6.54 -24.07 -20.07
N GLU A 581 7.71 -23.76 -19.48
CA GLU A 581 7.85 -23.34 -18.09
C GLU A 581 7.03 -22.07 -17.81
N ALA A 582 7.16 -21.04 -18.65
CA ALA A 582 6.41 -19.79 -18.51
C ALA A 582 4.89 -20.02 -18.62
N GLN A 583 4.43 -20.89 -19.52
CA GLN A 583 3.01 -21.24 -19.65
C GLN A 583 2.49 -21.99 -18.42
N ASN A 584 3.22 -22.99 -17.92
CA ASN A 584 2.84 -23.74 -16.73
C ASN A 584 2.80 -22.82 -15.51
N GLN A 585 3.85 -22.03 -15.29
CA GLN A 585 3.90 -21.06 -14.21
C GLN A 585 2.78 -20.03 -14.30
N GLY A 586 2.47 -19.55 -15.51
CA GLY A 586 1.36 -18.64 -15.78
C GLY A 586 0.03 -19.26 -15.35
N ASN A 587 -0.27 -20.47 -15.80
CA ASN A 587 -1.52 -21.16 -15.47
C ASN A 587 -1.66 -21.44 -13.97
N ASP A 588 -0.62 -21.97 -13.33
CA ASP A 588 -0.64 -22.24 -11.88
C ASP A 588 -0.85 -20.96 -11.08
N SER A 589 -0.15 -19.89 -11.47
CA SER A 589 -0.26 -18.58 -10.81
C SER A 589 -1.64 -17.96 -11.03
N PHE A 590 -2.24 -18.11 -12.21
CA PHE A 590 -3.59 -17.64 -12.52
C PHE A 590 -4.64 -18.29 -11.61
N TYR A 591 -4.67 -19.62 -11.54
CA TYR A 591 -5.64 -20.34 -10.70
C TYR A 591 -5.39 -20.12 -9.20
N SER A 592 -4.12 -20.06 -8.77
CA SER A 592 -3.78 -19.73 -7.39
C SER A 592 -4.22 -18.31 -7.04
N ALA A 593 -4.03 -17.34 -7.93
CA ALA A 593 -4.50 -15.97 -7.73
C ALA A 593 -6.02 -15.91 -7.57
N LEU A 594 -6.79 -16.54 -8.47
CA LEU A 594 -8.26 -16.61 -8.35
C LEU A 594 -8.71 -17.21 -7.02
N TYR A 595 -8.14 -18.35 -6.63
CA TYR A 595 -8.47 -19.03 -5.38
C TYR A 595 -8.19 -18.16 -4.16
N ASN A 596 -6.99 -17.59 -4.07
CA ASN A 596 -6.57 -16.81 -2.91
C ASN A 596 -7.32 -15.46 -2.83
N LEU A 597 -7.57 -14.78 -3.95
CA LEU A 597 -8.35 -13.53 -3.95
C LEU A 597 -9.81 -13.77 -3.57
N LYS A 598 -10.43 -14.85 -4.08
CA LYS A 598 -11.77 -15.27 -3.65
C LYS A 598 -11.81 -15.66 -2.16
N SER A 599 -10.80 -16.39 -1.70
CA SER A 599 -10.68 -16.77 -0.28
C SER A 599 -10.54 -15.54 0.62
N ALA A 600 -9.87 -14.48 0.19
CA ALA A 600 -9.82 -13.23 0.95
C ALA A 600 -11.23 -12.68 1.18
N LEU A 601 -12.03 -12.58 0.12
CA LEU A 601 -13.41 -12.06 0.17
C LEU A 601 -14.36 -12.88 1.05
N SER A 602 -14.11 -14.18 1.25
CA SER A 602 -14.91 -15.00 2.16
C SER A 602 -14.63 -14.72 3.65
N PHE A 603 -13.45 -14.18 3.99
CA PHE A 603 -13.15 -13.73 5.34
C PHE A 603 -13.70 -12.33 5.60
N GLU A 604 -13.39 -11.36 4.75
CA GLU A 604 -13.78 -9.96 4.91
C GLU A 604 -13.61 -9.21 3.58
N ASP A 605 -14.27 -8.07 3.40
CA ASP A 605 -13.98 -7.17 2.29
C ASP A 605 -13.91 -5.73 2.79
N HIS A 606 -12.80 -5.42 3.46
CA HIS A 606 -12.60 -4.08 4.02
C HIS A 606 -11.60 -3.25 3.22
N SER A 607 -11.24 -3.64 1.99
CA SER A 607 -10.30 -2.88 1.15
C SER A 607 -10.73 -2.69 -0.30
N GLY A 608 -11.62 -3.53 -0.85
CA GLY A 608 -11.97 -3.51 -2.27
C GLY A 608 -10.83 -3.94 -3.22
N LEU A 609 -9.62 -4.20 -2.70
CA LEU A 609 -8.48 -4.62 -3.52
C LEU A 609 -8.66 -6.02 -4.12
N PRO A 610 -9.13 -7.05 -3.39
CA PRO A 610 -9.31 -8.37 -4.01
C PRO A 610 -10.24 -8.31 -5.22
N LYS A 611 -11.33 -7.52 -5.13
CA LYS A 611 -12.24 -7.25 -6.25
C LYS A 611 -11.51 -6.59 -7.43
N THR A 612 -10.70 -5.58 -7.16
CA THR A 612 -9.87 -4.92 -8.20
C THR A 612 -8.93 -5.90 -8.91
N TYR A 613 -8.26 -6.79 -8.18
CA TYR A 613 -7.36 -7.77 -8.80
C TYR A 613 -8.10 -8.91 -9.52
N LEU A 614 -9.27 -9.32 -9.03
CA LEU A 614 -10.16 -10.22 -9.76
C LEU A 614 -10.64 -9.58 -11.07
N ALA A 615 -11.04 -8.31 -11.03
CA ALA A 615 -11.41 -7.56 -12.22
C ALA A 615 -10.27 -7.50 -13.24
N LEU A 616 -9.02 -7.31 -12.81
CA LEU A 616 -7.85 -7.39 -13.69
C LEU A 616 -7.70 -8.77 -14.33
N LEU A 617 -7.82 -9.86 -13.53
CA LEU A 617 -7.73 -11.24 -14.05
C LEU A 617 -8.83 -11.55 -15.07
N MET A 618 -10.05 -11.03 -14.89
CA MET A 618 -11.17 -11.20 -15.83
C MET A 618 -10.90 -10.62 -17.22
N THR A 619 -9.96 -9.69 -17.35
CA THR A 619 -9.59 -9.08 -18.65
C THR A 619 -8.53 -9.87 -19.42
N THR A 620 -8.01 -10.95 -18.85
CA THR A 620 -6.89 -11.71 -19.41
C THR A 620 -7.35 -12.76 -20.42
N GLY A 621 -6.44 -13.16 -21.31
CA GLY A 621 -6.68 -14.27 -22.23
C GLY A 621 -6.93 -15.60 -21.50
N SER A 622 -6.21 -15.84 -20.40
CA SER A 622 -6.36 -17.05 -19.57
C SER A 622 -7.75 -17.17 -18.95
N TRP A 623 -8.40 -16.06 -18.61
CA TRP A 623 -9.79 -16.07 -18.16
C TRP A 623 -10.75 -16.54 -19.27
N VAL A 624 -10.60 -16.01 -20.48
CA VAL A 624 -11.41 -16.42 -21.64
C VAL A 624 -11.15 -17.89 -22.02
N GLU A 625 -9.90 -18.34 -21.90
CA GLU A 625 -9.51 -19.74 -22.11
C GLU A 625 -10.16 -20.66 -21.08
N ASP A 626 -10.15 -20.29 -19.80
CA ASP A 626 -10.82 -21.05 -18.73
C ASP A 626 -12.34 -21.17 -18.97
N LEU A 627 -13.00 -20.08 -19.40
CA LEU A 627 -14.42 -20.12 -19.77
C LEU A 627 -14.68 -21.05 -20.96
N SER A 628 -13.85 -20.98 -22.00
CA SER A 628 -13.92 -21.88 -23.16
C SER A 628 -13.73 -23.34 -22.75
N LEU A 629 -12.76 -23.63 -21.88
CA LEU A 629 -12.53 -24.98 -21.37
C LEU A 629 -13.73 -25.51 -20.58
N ARG A 630 -14.35 -24.69 -19.73
CA ARG A 630 -15.57 -25.07 -19.01
C ARG A 630 -16.72 -25.36 -19.96
N LEU A 631 -16.87 -24.58 -21.02
CA LEU A 631 -17.93 -24.78 -22.01
C LEU A 631 -17.80 -26.14 -22.72
N PHE A 632 -16.59 -26.51 -23.15
CA PHE A 632 -16.38 -27.70 -23.98
C PHE A 632 -16.17 -29.00 -23.18
N ASN A 633 -15.83 -28.92 -21.89
CA ASN A 633 -15.54 -30.10 -21.06
C ASN A 633 -16.68 -30.50 -20.10
N LEU A 634 -17.78 -29.75 -20.04
CA LEU A 634 -18.93 -30.03 -19.16
C LEU A 634 -20.11 -30.65 -19.91
N PRO A 635 -20.98 -31.43 -19.23
CA PRO A 635 -22.03 -32.22 -19.88
C PRO A 635 -23.19 -31.40 -20.50
N ASP A 636 -23.40 -30.14 -20.09
CA ASP A 636 -24.42 -29.25 -20.68
C ASP A 636 -23.82 -27.88 -21.08
N PRO A 637 -23.33 -27.75 -22.33
CA PRO A 637 -22.79 -26.49 -22.83
C PRO A 637 -23.81 -25.33 -22.87
N MET A 638 -25.10 -25.62 -23.06
CA MET A 638 -26.13 -24.57 -23.07
C MET A 638 -26.39 -24.01 -21.70
N GLU A 639 -26.42 -24.86 -20.68
CA GLU A 639 -26.52 -24.41 -19.29
C GLU A 639 -25.31 -23.52 -18.93
N GLN A 640 -24.10 -23.88 -19.36
CA GLN A 640 -22.90 -23.08 -19.11
C GLN A 640 -22.96 -21.71 -19.81
N LEU A 641 -23.36 -21.66 -21.08
CA LEU A 641 -23.57 -20.39 -21.79
C LEU A 641 -24.62 -19.54 -21.08
N ASN A 642 -25.75 -20.17 -20.72
CA ASN A 642 -26.83 -19.50 -20.01
C ASN A 642 -26.34 -18.94 -18.67
N ASN A 643 -25.59 -19.73 -17.90
CA ASN A 643 -25.06 -19.29 -16.63
C ASN A 643 -24.11 -18.10 -16.81
N PHE A 644 -23.12 -18.22 -17.68
CA PHE A 644 -22.13 -17.17 -17.89
C PHE A 644 -22.77 -15.84 -18.36
N PHE A 645 -23.62 -15.85 -19.39
CA PHE A 645 -24.23 -14.63 -19.92
C PHE A 645 -25.38 -14.07 -19.08
N ASN A 646 -25.99 -14.87 -18.18
CA ASN A 646 -26.82 -14.35 -17.08
C ASN A 646 -25.99 -13.89 -15.88
N GLY A 647 -24.67 -13.95 -16.01
CA GLY A 647 -23.73 -13.46 -15.04
C GLY A 647 -23.50 -14.38 -13.86
N THR A 648 -23.95 -15.65 -13.85
CA THR A 648 -23.66 -16.68 -12.82
C THR A 648 -22.31 -17.36 -13.06
N ASN A 649 -21.24 -16.62 -12.77
CA ASN A 649 -19.85 -17.03 -13.03
C ASN A 649 -19.07 -17.38 -11.74
N GLY A 650 -19.76 -17.49 -10.59
CA GLY A 650 -19.17 -17.86 -9.31
C GLY A 650 -18.56 -16.71 -8.50
N TYR A 651 -18.73 -15.47 -8.96
CA TYR A 651 -18.25 -14.24 -8.30
C TYR A 651 -19.36 -13.18 -8.09
N ASN A 652 -20.60 -13.49 -8.47
CA ASN A 652 -21.75 -12.58 -8.45
C ASN A 652 -22.02 -11.95 -7.08
N GLU A 653 -21.86 -12.75 -6.04
CA GLU A 653 -22.14 -12.34 -4.65
C GLU A 653 -21.26 -11.16 -4.22
N PHE A 654 -20.10 -10.99 -4.85
CA PHE A 654 -19.17 -9.91 -4.53
C PHE A 654 -19.48 -8.61 -5.28
N ILE A 655 -20.39 -8.61 -6.26
CA ILE A 655 -20.68 -7.44 -7.10
C ILE A 655 -21.87 -6.63 -6.56
N ASN A 656 -22.82 -7.29 -5.90
CA ASN A 656 -24.04 -6.65 -5.45
C ASN A 656 -23.76 -5.61 -4.35
N LEU A 657 -24.27 -4.40 -4.54
CA LEU A 657 -24.17 -3.29 -3.58
C LEU A 657 -25.57 -2.93 -3.08
N GLU A 658 -25.77 -2.91 -1.76
CA GLU A 658 -27.05 -2.54 -1.14
C GLU A 658 -27.23 -1.03 -1.06
N GLU A 659 -26.26 -0.32 -0.49
CA GLU A 659 -26.30 1.14 -0.28
C GLU A 659 -25.04 1.83 -0.85
N PRO A 660 -24.95 2.04 -2.17
CA PRO A 660 -23.76 2.58 -2.80
C PRO A 660 -23.43 4.01 -2.36
N ARG A 661 -22.14 4.29 -2.12
CA ARG A 661 -21.62 5.65 -1.86
C ARG A 661 -22.00 6.62 -2.97
N ALA A 662 -22.11 7.89 -2.63
CA ALA A 662 -22.42 8.97 -3.58
C ALA A 662 -21.51 8.98 -4.81
N LEU A 663 -20.21 8.69 -4.64
CA LEU A 663 -19.24 8.62 -5.73
C LEU A 663 -19.40 7.40 -6.67
N VAL A 664 -20.11 6.36 -6.23
CA VAL A 664 -20.35 5.13 -7.00
C VAL A 664 -21.72 5.12 -7.64
N LYS A 665 -22.72 5.81 -7.06
CA LYS A 665 -24.09 5.87 -7.58
C LYS A 665 -24.18 6.20 -9.09
N PRO A 666 -23.42 7.17 -9.65
CA PRO A 666 -23.46 7.46 -11.08
C PRO A 666 -23.02 6.28 -11.98
N LEU A 667 -22.28 5.32 -11.44
CA LEU A 667 -21.78 4.15 -12.17
C LEU A 667 -22.77 2.98 -12.21
N LEU A 668 -23.84 3.04 -11.40
CA LEU A 668 -24.79 1.93 -11.20
C LEU A 668 -26.10 2.16 -11.96
N VAL A 669 -26.02 2.60 -13.22
CA VAL A 669 -27.20 2.72 -14.09
C VAL A 669 -27.86 1.36 -14.33
N GLU A 670 -27.05 0.30 -14.36
CA GLU A 670 -27.51 -1.09 -14.28
C GLU A 670 -26.93 -1.74 -13.02
N LYS A 671 -27.69 -2.67 -12.42
CA LYS A 671 -27.16 -3.49 -11.32
C LYS A 671 -26.03 -4.42 -11.76
N ARG A 672 -26.11 -4.90 -13.02
CA ARG A 672 -25.13 -5.76 -13.69
C ARG A 672 -25.16 -5.45 -15.17
N HIS A 673 -23.99 -5.32 -15.78
CA HIS A 673 -23.86 -5.06 -17.21
C HIS A 673 -23.84 -6.40 -17.97
N LEU A 674 -24.98 -6.81 -18.51
CA LEU A 674 -25.15 -8.10 -19.22
C LEU A 674 -25.60 -7.89 -20.69
N PRO A 675 -24.77 -7.29 -21.55
CA PRO A 675 -25.16 -6.96 -22.92
C PRO A 675 -25.44 -8.17 -23.82
N LEU A 676 -24.99 -9.37 -23.43
CA LEU A 676 -25.22 -10.62 -24.15
C LEU A 676 -26.20 -11.55 -23.44
N LYS A 677 -27.00 -11.05 -22.50
CA LYS A 677 -27.90 -11.87 -21.68
C LYS A 677 -28.90 -12.69 -22.50
N GLU A 678 -29.42 -12.13 -23.60
CA GLU A 678 -30.42 -12.78 -24.46
C GLU A 678 -29.81 -13.82 -25.41
N LEU A 679 -28.48 -13.85 -25.58
CA LEU A 679 -27.79 -14.72 -26.53
C LEU A 679 -28.07 -16.23 -26.31
N PRO A 680 -27.99 -16.79 -25.09
CA PRO A 680 -28.25 -18.21 -24.86
C PRO A 680 -29.67 -18.62 -25.23
N GLU A 681 -30.66 -17.77 -24.93
CA GLU A 681 -32.05 -18.03 -25.28
C GLU A 681 -32.26 -18.02 -26.79
N LEU A 682 -31.63 -17.08 -27.51
CA LEU A 682 -31.64 -17.04 -28.97
C LEU A 682 -31.06 -18.32 -29.60
N ILE A 683 -29.95 -18.83 -29.05
CA ILE A 683 -29.35 -20.08 -29.50
C ILE A 683 -30.28 -21.28 -29.17
N LYS A 684 -30.92 -21.29 -28.00
CA LYS A 684 -31.75 -22.43 -27.53
C LYS A 684 -33.09 -22.55 -28.25
N SER A 685 -33.82 -21.44 -28.38
CA SER A 685 -35.23 -21.41 -28.79
C SER A 685 -35.43 -21.39 -30.31
N TYR A 686 -34.40 -20.99 -31.05
CA TYR A 686 -34.52 -20.69 -32.47
C TYR A 686 -33.49 -21.41 -33.35
N SER A 687 -32.78 -22.39 -32.78
CA SER A 687 -31.90 -23.28 -33.52
C SER A 687 -32.62 -24.57 -33.93
N THR A 688 -32.19 -25.19 -35.02
CA THR A 688 -32.70 -26.50 -35.45
C THR A 688 -32.17 -27.61 -34.52
N GLU A 689 -32.98 -28.65 -34.27
CA GLU A 689 -32.78 -29.70 -33.23
C GLU A 689 -31.41 -30.42 -33.24
N ALA A 690 -30.55 -30.24 -34.24
CA ALA A 690 -29.24 -30.91 -34.37
C ALA A 690 -28.00 -29.98 -34.35
N SER A 691 -28.13 -28.70 -33.97
CA SER A 691 -27.20 -27.66 -34.45
C SER A 691 -26.27 -26.97 -33.44
N LEU A 692 -26.36 -27.21 -32.13
CA LEU A 692 -25.54 -26.47 -31.15
C LEU A 692 -24.04 -26.57 -31.42
N THR A 693 -23.51 -27.78 -31.61
CA THR A 693 -22.08 -28.02 -31.89
C THR A 693 -21.62 -27.33 -33.17
N ARG A 694 -22.53 -27.14 -34.15
CA ARG A 694 -22.24 -26.42 -35.39
C ARG A 694 -22.21 -24.91 -35.16
N ILE A 695 -23.20 -24.38 -34.44
CA ILE A 695 -23.27 -22.96 -34.06
C ILE A 695 -22.02 -22.56 -33.26
N LEU A 696 -21.62 -23.37 -32.27
CA LEU A 696 -20.43 -23.10 -31.45
C LEU A 696 -19.10 -23.20 -32.22
N LYS A 697 -19.06 -23.95 -33.33
CA LYS A 697 -17.88 -24.03 -34.22
C LYS A 697 -17.81 -22.86 -35.19
N ASP A 698 -18.96 -22.40 -35.68
CA ASP A 698 -19.06 -21.32 -36.66
C ASP A 698 -18.89 -19.92 -36.00
N MET A 699 -19.16 -19.82 -34.70
CA MET A 699 -18.98 -18.62 -33.89
C MET A 699 -17.62 -18.52 -33.18
N ASP A 700 -17.10 -17.31 -33.08
CA ASP A 700 -16.00 -16.94 -32.19
C ASP A 700 -16.52 -16.74 -30.75
N ILE A 701 -16.69 -17.86 -30.04
CA ILE A 701 -17.13 -17.85 -28.63
C ILE A 701 -16.12 -17.11 -27.74
N SER A 702 -14.84 -17.14 -28.07
CA SER A 702 -13.80 -16.44 -27.29
C SER A 702 -13.98 -14.92 -27.35
N LEU A 703 -14.35 -14.38 -28.52
CA LEU A 703 -14.70 -12.97 -28.66
C LEU A 703 -15.93 -12.60 -27.81
N LEU A 704 -16.97 -13.43 -27.81
CA LEU A 704 -18.21 -13.18 -27.05
C LEU A 704 -17.97 -13.27 -25.53
N PHE A 705 -17.22 -14.29 -25.07
CA PHE A 705 -16.79 -14.38 -23.68
C PHE A 705 -15.90 -13.22 -23.27
N GLY A 706 -14.93 -12.85 -24.11
CA GLY A 706 -14.06 -11.71 -23.86
C GLY A 706 -14.84 -10.39 -23.79
N PHE A 707 -15.90 -10.23 -24.58
CA PHE A 707 -16.75 -9.05 -24.54
C PHE A 707 -17.54 -8.96 -23.24
N GLN A 708 -18.24 -10.03 -22.84
CA GLN A 708 -18.97 -10.05 -21.57
C GLN A 708 -18.04 -9.95 -20.35
N SER A 709 -16.83 -10.52 -20.42
CA SER A 709 -15.84 -10.46 -19.33
C SER A 709 -15.33 -9.05 -19.06
N ILE A 710 -15.31 -8.16 -20.07
CA ILE A 710 -15.00 -6.73 -19.87
C ILE A 710 -16.05 -6.09 -18.96
N PHE A 711 -17.33 -6.39 -19.16
CA PHE A 711 -18.41 -5.88 -18.32
C PHE A 711 -18.43 -6.50 -16.93
N ASP A 712 -18.13 -7.79 -16.81
CA ASP A 712 -17.91 -8.43 -15.49
C ASP A 712 -16.76 -7.78 -14.72
N SER A 713 -15.67 -7.44 -15.42
CA SER A 713 -14.54 -6.70 -14.85
C SER A 713 -14.93 -5.29 -14.38
N ILE A 714 -15.71 -4.56 -15.19
CA ILE A 714 -16.27 -3.25 -14.84
C ILE A 714 -17.09 -3.35 -13.56
N ASP A 715 -18.05 -4.27 -13.51
CA ASP A 715 -18.94 -4.49 -12.37
C ASP A 715 -18.15 -4.84 -11.09
N MET A 716 -17.19 -5.74 -11.19
CA MET A 716 -16.33 -6.14 -10.07
C MET A 716 -15.47 -4.98 -9.56
N ALA A 717 -14.90 -4.18 -10.45
CA ALA A 717 -14.09 -3.03 -10.07
C ALA A 717 -14.93 -1.90 -9.45
N ILE A 718 -16.14 -1.65 -9.96
CA ILE A 718 -17.10 -0.70 -9.36
C ILE A 718 -17.45 -1.14 -7.94
N ALA A 719 -17.68 -2.44 -7.71
CA ALA A 719 -17.91 -2.98 -6.38
C ALA A 719 -16.69 -2.82 -5.44
N GLY A 720 -15.47 -2.76 -5.97
CA GLY A 720 -14.25 -2.41 -5.22
C GLY A 720 -14.17 -0.92 -4.86
N LEU A 721 -14.53 -0.03 -5.80
CA LEU A 721 -14.57 1.43 -5.60
C LEU A 721 -15.55 1.87 -4.52
N HIS A 722 -16.54 1.03 -4.21
CA HIS A 722 -17.46 1.25 -3.08
C HIS A 722 -16.71 1.42 -1.74
N ILE A 723 -15.62 0.69 -1.54
CA ILE A 723 -14.88 0.70 -0.26
C ILE A 723 -13.78 1.76 -0.30
N VAL A 724 -12.90 1.69 -1.32
CA VAL A 724 -11.77 2.60 -1.49
C VAL A 724 -11.85 3.28 -2.85
N PRO A 725 -12.02 4.61 -2.92
CA PRO A 725 -12.08 5.34 -4.18
C PRO A 725 -10.66 5.57 -4.73
N ASP A 726 -10.00 4.50 -5.19
CA ASP A 726 -8.67 4.56 -5.76
C ASP A 726 -8.72 5.16 -7.19
N PRO A 727 -8.04 6.29 -7.45
CA PRO A 727 -8.04 6.94 -8.76
C PRO A 727 -7.49 6.05 -9.88
N LYS A 728 -6.58 5.10 -9.58
CA LYS A 728 -6.09 4.12 -10.57
C LYS A 728 -7.18 3.14 -11.00
N VAL A 729 -8.06 2.76 -10.07
CA VAL A 729 -9.18 1.86 -10.37
C VAL A 729 -10.23 2.57 -11.21
N PHE A 730 -10.54 3.85 -10.92
CA PHE A 730 -11.40 4.67 -11.79
C PHE A 730 -10.90 4.69 -13.24
N ARG A 731 -9.61 4.98 -13.44
CA ARG A 731 -9.00 4.98 -14.77
C ARG A 731 -9.03 3.60 -15.42
N PHE A 732 -8.78 2.54 -14.65
CA PHE A 732 -8.88 1.16 -15.13
C PHE A 732 -10.28 0.86 -15.66
N VAL A 733 -11.34 1.20 -14.92
CA VAL A 733 -12.74 0.98 -15.34
C VAL A 733 -13.05 1.80 -16.60
N ALA A 734 -12.60 3.05 -16.69
CA ALA A 734 -12.79 3.87 -17.89
C ALA A 734 -12.16 3.23 -19.13
N ASN A 735 -10.94 2.69 -18.98
CA ASN A 735 -10.29 1.94 -20.06
C ASN A 735 -11.04 0.66 -20.43
N GLN A 736 -11.68 -0.02 -19.47
CA GLN A 736 -12.52 -1.18 -19.78
C GLN A 736 -13.77 -0.79 -20.58
N TYR A 737 -14.42 0.33 -20.27
CA TYR A 737 -15.50 0.85 -21.11
C TYR A 737 -15.02 1.13 -22.54
N PHE A 738 -13.87 1.80 -22.71
CA PHE A 738 -13.29 2.03 -24.04
C PHE A 738 -12.97 0.71 -24.79
N ASN A 739 -12.44 -0.30 -24.09
CA ASN A 739 -12.22 -1.63 -24.65
C ASN A 739 -13.53 -2.30 -25.09
N ALA A 740 -14.60 -2.15 -24.31
CA ALA A 740 -15.94 -2.61 -24.70
C ALA A 740 -16.46 -1.85 -25.93
N PHE A 741 -16.32 -0.52 -25.98
CA PHE A 741 -16.79 0.29 -27.12
C PHE A 741 -16.09 -0.13 -28.41
N SER A 742 -14.77 -0.25 -28.39
CA SER A 742 -13.98 -0.68 -29.56
C SER A 742 -14.29 -2.12 -30.01
N LYS A 743 -14.58 -3.04 -29.08
CA LYS A 743 -14.95 -4.43 -29.42
C LYS A 743 -16.39 -4.60 -29.89
N SER A 744 -17.28 -3.65 -29.61
CA SER A 744 -18.71 -3.74 -29.94
C SER A 744 -18.91 -3.99 -31.44
N PHE A 745 -18.12 -3.34 -32.31
CA PHE A 745 -18.21 -3.55 -33.77
C PHE A 745 -17.87 -4.99 -34.19
N SER A 746 -16.79 -5.57 -33.64
CA SER A 746 -16.42 -6.96 -33.92
C SER A 746 -17.49 -7.94 -33.45
N VAL A 747 -18.10 -7.69 -32.28
CA VAL A 747 -19.19 -8.50 -31.75
C VAL A 747 -20.44 -8.41 -32.63
N LEU A 748 -20.80 -7.22 -33.13
CA LEU A 748 -21.92 -7.07 -34.07
C LEU A 748 -21.74 -7.91 -35.33
N LYS A 749 -20.52 -7.88 -35.91
CA LYS A 749 -20.16 -8.70 -37.08
C LYS A 749 -20.23 -10.19 -36.75
N GLU A 750 -19.86 -10.59 -35.54
CA GLU A 750 -19.92 -11.97 -35.10
C GLU A 750 -21.37 -12.45 -34.93
N LEU A 751 -22.23 -11.62 -34.33
CA LEU A 751 -23.66 -11.92 -34.16
C LEU A 751 -24.41 -12.02 -35.50
N ASP A 752 -23.95 -11.34 -36.55
CA ASP A 752 -24.55 -11.51 -37.89
C ASP A 752 -24.42 -12.94 -38.42
N LYS A 753 -23.40 -13.70 -38.00
CA LYS A 753 -23.26 -15.12 -38.38
C LYS A 753 -24.40 -15.98 -37.84
N LEU A 754 -25.01 -15.63 -36.71
CA LEU A 754 -26.13 -16.39 -36.14
C LEU A 754 -27.38 -16.39 -37.03
N LYS A 755 -27.55 -15.37 -37.88
CA LYS A 755 -28.72 -15.26 -38.78
C LYS A 755 -28.87 -16.44 -39.74
N THR A 756 -27.77 -17.11 -40.08
CA THR A 756 -27.78 -18.28 -40.98
C THR A 756 -28.31 -19.53 -40.27
N HIS A 757 -28.35 -19.52 -38.93
CA HIS A 757 -28.78 -20.65 -38.10
C HIS A 757 -30.18 -20.45 -37.49
N LEU A 758 -30.72 -19.22 -37.51
CA LEU A 758 -32.02 -18.91 -36.93
C LEU A 758 -33.18 -19.01 -37.93
N TYR A 759 -34.36 -19.37 -37.43
CA TYR A 759 -35.62 -19.24 -38.18
C TYR A 759 -35.92 -17.78 -38.56
N THR A 760 -36.66 -17.58 -39.66
CA THR A 760 -36.98 -16.24 -40.20
C THR A 760 -37.71 -15.34 -39.18
N ALA A 761 -38.58 -15.92 -38.35
CA ALA A 761 -39.32 -15.20 -37.29
C ALA A 761 -38.42 -14.69 -36.16
N SER A 762 -37.23 -15.27 -35.99
CA SER A 762 -36.28 -14.99 -34.92
C SER A 762 -35.22 -13.95 -35.32
N ARG A 763 -35.22 -13.51 -36.59
CA ARG A 763 -34.30 -12.48 -37.10
C ARG A 763 -34.50 -11.13 -36.42
N ASN A 764 -35.74 -10.79 -36.04
CA ASN A 764 -36.04 -9.55 -35.32
C ASN A 764 -35.35 -9.52 -33.95
N ALA A 765 -35.35 -10.64 -33.22
CA ALA A 765 -34.74 -10.72 -31.89
C ALA A 765 -33.19 -10.60 -31.93
N ILE A 766 -32.55 -11.06 -33.02
CA ILE A 766 -31.12 -10.77 -33.26
C ILE A 766 -30.90 -9.29 -33.53
N GLU A 767 -31.73 -8.65 -34.35
CA GLU A 767 -31.57 -7.21 -34.62
C GLU A 767 -31.79 -6.37 -33.36
N ASP A 768 -32.69 -6.79 -32.45
CA ASP A 768 -32.86 -6.14 -31.15
C ASP A 768 -31.60 -6.25 -30.28
N LEU A 769 -30.98 -7.44 -30.20
CA LEU A 769 -29.71 -7.63 -29.48
C LEU A 769 -28.58 -6.81 -30.12
N LYS A 770 -28.49 -6.80 -31.45
CA LYS A 770 -27.52 -5.98 -32.17
C LYS A 770 -27.73 -4.49 -31.94
N SER A 771 -28.98 -4.02 -31.94
CA SER A 771 -29.29 -2.62 -31.65
C SER A 771 -28.87 -2.25 -30.23
N LYS A 772 -29.09 -3.14 -29.24
CA LYS A 772 -28.58 -2.96 -27.87
C LYS A 772 -27.06 -2.81 -27.85
N ILE A 773 -26.33 -3.70 -28.53
CA ILE A 773 -24.85 -3.67 -28.56
C ILE A 773 -24.32 -2.44 -29.31
N ALA A 774 -24.94 -2.07 -30.43
CA ALA A 774 -24.58 -0.88 -31.19
C ALA A 774 -24.75 0.40 -30.38
N SER A 775 -25.74 0.45 -29.47
CA SER A 775 -26.00 1.60 -28.60
C SER A 775 -25.06 1.71 -27.39
N ILE A 776 -24.21 0.71 -27.11
CA ILE A 776 -23.36 0.67 -25.90
C ILE A 776 -22.49 1.93 -25.73
N PRO A 777 -21.77 2.43 -26.76
CA PRO A 777 -20.95 3.63 -26.63
C PRO A 777 -21.74 4.86 -26.20
N ASP A 778 -22.96 5.04 -26.72
CA ASP A 778 -23.81 6.18 -26.36
C ASP A 778 -24.48 5.98 -25.00
N LYS A 779 -24.96 4.76 -24.73
CA LYS A 779 -25.63 4.37 -23.48
C LYS A 779 -24.74 4.57 -22.25
N TYR A 780 -23.44 4.28 -22.37
CA TYR A 780 -22.49 4.34 -21.25
C TYR A 780 -21.53 5.54 -21.30
N ARG A 781 -21.81 6.52 -22.17
CA ARG A 781 -20.94 7.70 -22.33
C ARG A 781 -20.78 8.47 -21.03
N GLU A 782 -21.87 8.73 -20.30
CA GLU A 782 -21.84 9.51 -19.06
C GLU A 782 -21.00 8.84 -17.97
N GLN A 783 -21.13 7.52 -17.79
CA GLN A 783 -20.34 6.74 -16.83
C GLN A 783 -18.87 6.75 -17.22
N TYR A 784 -18.56 6.55 -18.50
CA TYR A 784 -17.21 6.61 -19.03
C TYR A 784 -16.55 7.98 -18.78
N GLU A 785 -17.26 9.07 -19.07
CA GLU A 785 -16.77 10.42 -18.85
C GLU A 785 -16.60 10.71 -17.34
N TYR A 786 -17.59 10.34 -16.53
CA TYR A 786 -17.56 10.48 -15.08
C TYR A 786 -16.38 9.76 -14.43
N LEU A 787 -16.01 8.56 -14.91
CA LEU A 787 -14.87 7.81 -14.38
C LEU A 787 -13.56 8.56 -14.59
N TYR A 788 -13.31 9.09 -15.78
CA TYR A 788 -12.12 9.90 -16.04
C TYR A 788 -12.13 11.22 -15.29
N ASP A 789 -13.26 11.93 -15.28
CA ASP A 789 -13.41 13.18 -14.55
C ASP A 789 -13.16 12.99 -13.05
N THR A 790 -13.68 11.90 -12.48
CA THR A 790 -13.47 11.55 -11.07
C THR A 790 -12.03 11.14 -10.79
N ALA A 791 -11.41 10.34 -11.67
CA ALA A 791 -10.00 9.99 -11.57
C ALA A 791 -9.11 11.24 -11.52
N ILE A 792 -9.34 12.17 -12.45
CA ILE A 792 -8.63 13.45 -12.54
C ILE A 792 -8.88 14.32 -11.31
N ALA A 793 -10.13 14.41 -10.85
CA ALA A 793 -10.49 15.21 -9.67
C ALA A 793 -9.88 14.66 -8.37
N LEU A 794 -9.77 13.33 -8.24
CA LEU A 794 -9.16 12.69 -7.07
C LEU A 794 -7.64 12.87 -7.02
N ASN A 795 -6.98 12.95 -8.18
CA ASN A 795 -5.54 13.08 -8.28
C ASN A 795 -5.07 14.11 -9.33
N PRO A 796 -5.43 15.40 -9.18
CA PRO A 796 -4.99 16.43 -10.11
C PRO A 796 -3.47 16.63 -9.96
N GLY A 797 -2.76 16.84 -11.06
CA GLY A 797 -1.31 17.03 -11.03
C GLY A 797 -0.48 15.77 -10.71
N GLY A 798 -1.11 14.60 -10.54
CA GLY A 798 -0.46 13.40 -10.01
C GLY A 798 0.68 12.80 -10.86
N TRP A 799 0.90 13.28 -12.09
CA TRP A 799 1.97 12.83 -12.99
C TRP A 799 3.37 13.12 -12.46
N ASN A 800 3.52 14.11 -11.57
CA ASN A 800 4.80 14.41 -10.91
C ASN A 800 5.22 13.34 -9.87
N ILE A 801 4.29 12.52 -9.38
CA ILE A 801 4.54 11.49 -8.36
C ILE A 801 4.39 10.09 -8.97
N ASN A 802 3.37 9.89 -9.81
CA ASN A 802 3.04 8.61 -10.42
C ASN A 802 3.29 8.69 -11.94
N PRO A 803 4.37 8.08 -12.48
CA PRO A 803 4.64 8.07 -13.92
C PRO A 803 3.49 7.50 -14.73
N ASP A 804 2.80 6.47 -14.23
CA ASP A 804 1.63 5.90 -14.91
C ASP A 804 0.52 6.95 -15.13
N TRP A 805 0.46 8.01 -14.30
CA TRP A 805 -0.51 9.09 -14.38
C TRP A 805 -0.22 10.11 -15.48
N GLU A 806 1.00 10.08 -16.03
CA GLU A 806 1.40 10.84 -17.21
C GLU A 806 0.47 10.45 -18.38
N ASN A 807 -0.01 11.45 -19.12
CA ASN A 807 -0.92 11.27 -20.26
C ASN A 807 -2.36 10.89 -19.89
N VAL A 808 -2.81 11.01 -18.63
CA VAL A 808 -4.21 10.72 -18.29
C VAL A 808 -5.19 11.60 -19.09
N TYR A 809 -4.86 12.89 -19.26
CA TYR A 809 -5.69 13.84 -20.02
C TYR A 809 -5.70 13.53 -21.51
N SER A 810 -4.53 13.33 -22.12
CA SER A 810 -4.44 13.00 -23.55
C SER A 810 -4.99 11.61 -23.88
N THR A 811 -4.88 10.65 -22.97
CA THR A 811 -5.53 9.33 -23.11
C THR A 811 -7.04 9.50 -23.16
N TYR A 812 -7.60 10.27 -22.22
CA TYR A 812 -9.04 10.54 -22.16
C TYR A 812 -9.53 11.24 -23.45
N MET A 813 -8.86 12.32 -23.87
CA MET A 813 -9.21 13.03 -25.11
C MET A 813 -9.09 12.15 -26.35
N ARG A 814 -8.01 11.38 -26.47
CA ARG A 814 -7.81 10.47 -27.61
C ARG A 814 -8.93 9.46 -27.71
N GLN A 815 -9.29 8.82 -26.58
CA GLN A 815 -10.36 7.82 -26.56
C GLN A 815 -11.72 8.45 -26.89
N LEU A 816 -12.03 9.63 -26.35
CA LEU A 816 -13.24 10.37 -26.70
C LEU A 816 -13.34 10.66 -28.21
N LEU A 817 -12.28 11.18 -28.82
CA LEU A 817 -12.25 11.50 -30.26
C LEU A 817 -12.33 10.24 -31.13
N LEU A 818 -11.72 9.12 -30.71
CA LEU A 818 -11.80 7.85 -31.43
C LEU A 818 -13.21 7.26 -31.45
N ILE A 819 -14.00 7.45 -30.38
CA ILE A 819 -15.36 6.90 -30.27
C ILE A 819 -16.40 7.86 -30.84
N TYR A 820 -16.32 9.16 -30.53
CA TYR A 820 -17.41 10.12 -30.82
C TYR A 820 -17.05 11.18 -31.88
N GLY A 821 -15.81 11.20 -32.37
CA GLY A 821 -15.36 12.17 -33.37
C GLY A 821 -15.63 13.62 -32.96
N ASN A 822 -16.27 14.39 -33.85
CA ASN A 822 -16.60 15.80 -33.60
C ASN A 822 -17.51 16.01 -32.38
N GLY A 823 -18.36 15.03 -32.05
CA GLY A 823 -19.25 15.09 -30.89
C GLY A 823 -18.54 15.06 -29.54
N ALA A 824 -17.21 14.85 -29.52
CA ALA A 824 -16.37 14.91 -28.32
C ALA A 824 -15.60 16.22 -28.16
N ILE A 825 -15.55 17.10 -29.18
CA ILE A 825 -14.67 18.28 -29.18
C ILE A 825 -14.88 19.16 -27.94
N GLU A 826 -16.14 19.48 -27.62
CA GLU A 826 -16.47 20.34 -26.46
C GLU A 826 -15.92 19.74 -25.15
N LYS A 827 -16.15 18.44 -24.95
CA LYS A 827 -15.63 17.72 -23.78
C LYS A 827 -14.10 17.68 -23.77
N CYS A 828 -13.45 17.47 -24.91
CA CYS A 828 -11.99 17.51 -24.97
C CYS A 828 -11.41 18.90 -24.64
N ILE A 829 -12.09 19.98 -25.04
CA ILE A 829 -11.72 21.33 -24.63
C ILE A 829 -11.88 21.54 -23.12
N GLU A 830 -12.95 21.03 -22.50
CA GLU A 830 -13.13 21.03 -21.03
C GLU A 830 -11.97 20.29 -20.33
N VAL A 831 -11.59 19.11 -20.83
CA VAL A 831 -10.48 18.31 -20.29
C VAL A 831 -9.15 19.05 -20.41
N ALA A 832 -8.88 19.68 -21.56
CA ALA A 832 -7.69 20.50 -21.76
C ALA A 832 -7.66 21.72 -20.81
N GLN A 833 -8.80 22.35 -20.53
CA GLN A 833 -8.87 23.43 -19.54
C GLN A 833 -8.54 22.93 -18.12
N LYS A 834 -9.04 21.75 -17.72
CA LYS A 834 -8.70 21.13 -16.42
C LYS A 834 -7.20 20.85 -16.32
N GLU A 835 -6.61 20.28 -17.37
CA GLU A 835 -5.17 20.04 -17.45
C GLU A 835 -4.38 21.34 -17.30
N LEU A 836 -4.71 22.36 -18.10
CA LEU A 836 -4.00 23.64 -18.09
C LEU A 836 -4.09 24.35 -16.73
N LYS A 837 -5.25 24.26 -16.06
CA LYS A 837 -5.40 24.77 -14.69
C LYS A 837 -4.50 24.03 -13.70
N ALA A 838 -4.39 22.71 -13.83
CA ALA A 838 -3.45 21.93 -13.02
C ALA A 838 -1.99 22.29 -13.35
N CYS A 839 -1.63 22.42 -14.63
CA CYS A 839 -0.29 22.84 -15.06
C CYS A 839 0.04 24.25 -14.56
N GLU A 840 -0.92 25.17 -14.55
CA GLU A 840 -0.75 26.53 -14.06
C GLU A 840 -0.36 26.55 -12.58
N VAL A 841 -0.99 25.70 -11.76
CA VAL A 841 -0.64 25.54 -10.35
C VAL A 841 0.72 24.86 -10.19
N MET A 842 0.97 23.83 -11.00
CA MET A 842 2.17 23.01 -10.93
C MET A 842 3.42 23.70 -11.48
N LYS A 843 3.30 24.80 -12.24
CA LYS A 843 4.42 25.58 -12.77
C LYS A 843 5.35 26.11 -11.67
N GLU A 844 4.80 26.43 -10.49
CA GLU A 844 5.55 26.85 -9.30
C GLU A 844 6.47 25.73 -8.74
N THR A 845 6.14 24.48 -9.08
CA THR A 845 6.87 23.26 -8.66
C THR A 845 7.61 22.59 -9.81
N HIS A 846 7.69 23.25 -10.97
CA HIS A 846 8.40 22.84 -12.20
C HIS A 846 7.74 21.75 -13.06
N TRP A 847 6.50 21.36 -12.73
CA TRP A 847 5.75 20.29 -13.42
C TRP A 847 4.58 20.80 -14.26
N GLY A 848 4.57 22.10 -14.60
CA GLY A 848 3.51 22.77 -15.36
C GLY A 848 3.56 22.54 -16.87
N ILE A 849 3.82 21.31 -17.32
CA ILE A 849 3.94 20.95 -18.74
C ILE A 849 2.72 20.12 -19.14
N PRO A 850 1.96 20.47 -20.20
CA PRO A 850 0.85 19.64 -20.67
C PRO A 850 1.28 18.24 -21.15
N ASP A 851 0.43 17.23 -20.96
CA ASP A 851 0.69 15.81 -21.18
C ASP A 851 0.21 15.34 -22.57
N MET A 852 0.90 15.73 -23.65
CA MET A 852 0.57 15.39 -25.06
C MET A 852 -0.84 15.81 -25.53
N SER A 853 -1.63 16.42 -24.66
CA SER A 853 -3.02 16.82 -24.91
C SER A 853 -3.17 17.81 -26.05
N PHE A 854 -2.24 18.78 -26.11
CA PHE A 854 -2.10 19.70 -27.24
C PHE A 854 -1.96 18.96 -28.58
N GLU A 855 -1.19 17.88 -28.58
CA GLU A 855 -0.80 17.15 -29.78
C GLU A 855 -1.95 16.31 -30.31
N VAL A 856 -2.71 15.69 -29.40
CA VAL A 856 -3.94 14.95 -29.73
C VAL A 856 -4.96 15.89 -30.38
N LEU A 857 -5.21 17.05 -29.76
CA LEU A 857 -6.19 18.02 -30.23
C LEU A 857 -5.80 18.64 -31.58
N ILE A 858 -4.54 19.05 -31.73
CA ILE A 858 -4.04 19.62 -32.99
C ILE A 858 -4.04 18.57 -34.10
N ALA A 859 -3.62 17.33 -33.82
CA ALA A 859 -3.64 16.28 -34.82
C ALA A 859 -5.07 16.01 -35.33
N PHE A 860 -6.06 16.06 -34.44
CA PHE A 860 -7.47 15.92 -34.82
C PHE A 860 -7.97 17.11 -35.65
N ALA A 861 -7.65 18.35 -35.25
CA ALA A 861 -8.02 19.55 -36.01
C ALA A 861 -7.37 19.56 -37.40
N ASP A 862 -6.09 19.19 -37.51
CA ASP A 862 -5.39 19.06 -38.78
C ASP A 862 -6.01 17.96 -39.67
N ALA A 863 -6.35 16.80 -39.09
CA ALA A 863 -6.96 15.68 -39.82
C ALA A 863 -8.38 15.99 -40.32
N THR A 864 -9.13 16.83 -39.61
CA THR A 864 -10.48 17.27 -39.99
C THR A 864 -10.49 18.52 -40.86
N GLY A 865 -9.35 19.22 -41.00
CA GLY A 865 -9.26 20.49 -41.73
C GLY A 865 -9.93 21.66 -41.01
N ASP A 866 -10.21 21.54 -39.71
CA ASP A 866 -10.93 22.56 -38.93
C ASP A 866 -9.97 23.67 -38.44
N SER A 867 -9.87 24.73 -39.26
CA SER A 867 -9.02 25.89 -38.97
C SER A 867 -9.47 26.71 -37.74
N GLU A 868 -10.77 26.73 -37.44
CA GLU A 868 -11.32 27.46 -36.28
C GLU A 868 -10.95 26.73 -34.99
N LEU A 869 -11.17 25.41 -34.95
CA LEU A 869 -10.76 24.57 -33.83
C LEU A 869 -9.26 24.66 -33.59
N LYS A 870 -8.45 24.60 -34.66
CA LYS A 870 -6.99 24.76 -34.55
C LYS A 870 -6.60 26.08 -33.89
N SER A 871 -7.20 27.20 -34.32
CA SER A 871 -6.97 28.52 -33.73
C SER A 871 -7.37 28.57 -32.25
N LYS A 872 -8.53 27.99 -31.92
CA LYS A 872 -9.01 27.86 -30.54
C LYS A 872 -8.06 27.06 -29.66
N ILE A 873 -7.51 25.94 -30.15
CA ILE A 873 -6.53 25.12 -29.43
C ILE A 873 -5.22 25.90 -29.22
N LEU A 874 -4.72 26.60 -30.23
CA LEU A 874 -3.51 27.41 -30.12
C LEU A 874 -3.66 28.51 -29.06
N ALA A 875 -4.81 29.20 -29.05
CA ALA A 875 -5.13 30.21 -28.04
C ALA A 875 -5.23 29.60 -26.63
N LEU A 876 -5.86 28.43 -26.49
CA LEU A 876 -6.03 27.74 -25.22
C LEU A 876 -4.68 27.37 -24.58
N TYR A 877 -3.71 26.87 -25.37
CA TYR A 877 -2.40 26.45 -24.87
C TYR A 877 -1.34 27.55 -24.86
N GLU A 878 -1.65 28.76 -25.36
CA GLU A 878 -0.70 29.87 -25.41
C GLU A 878 -0.13 30.26 -24.03
N PRO A 879 -0.92 30.34 -22.94
CA PRO A 879 -0.37 30.61 -21.61
C PRO A 879 0.68 29.57 -21.20
N ALA A 880 0.40 28.29 -21.47
CA ALA A 880 1.31 27.19 -21.16
C ALA A 880 2.61 27.27 -21.93
N TYR A 881 2.52 27.59 -23.22
CA TYR A 881 3.67 27.86 -24.05
C TYR A 881 4.53 28.99 -23.48
N LEU A 882 3.92 30.13 -23.12
CA LEU A 882 4.63 31.31 -22.62
C LEU A 882 5.37 31.06 -21.30
N TRP A 883 4.78 30.35 -20.34
CA TRP A 883 5.50 30.07 -19.09
C TRP A 883 6.57 29.00 -19.27
N ASN A 884 6.34 27.97 -20.09
CA ASN A 884 7.37 26.95 -20.35
C ASN A 884 8.56 27.55 -21.10
N LYS A 885 8.32 28.47 -22.05
CA LYS A 885 9.37 29.22 -22.75
C LYS A 885 10.20 30.08 -21.80
N ARG A 886 9.58 30.72 -20.82
CA ARG A 886 10.32 31.47 -19.78
C ARG A 886 11.12 30.56 -18.85
N LEU A 887 10.56 29.41 -18.46
CA LEU A 887 11.21 28.48 -17.54
C LEU A 887 12.40 27.77 -18.20
N VAL A 888 12.30 27.37 -19.46
CA VAL A 888 13.33 26.55 -20.14
C VAL A 888 14.71 27.18 -20.13
N ASP A 889 14.77 28.52 -20.19
CA ASP A 889 16.01 29.29 -20.24
C ASP A 889 16.77 29.31 -18.91
N SER A 890 16.07 29.30 -17.77
CA SER A 890 16.70 29.31 -16.43
C SER A 890 16.73 27.95 -15.73
N PHE A 891 15.91 26.99 -16.18
CA PHE A 891 15.67 25.72 -15.48
C PHE A 891 16.94 24.89 -15.25
N TYR A 892 17.83 24.82 -16.25
CA TYR A 892 19.06 24.04 -16.13
C TYR A 892 19.98 24.61 -15.04
N ASP A 893 20.21 25.92 -15.06
CA ASP A 893 21.07 26.59 -14.08
C ASP A 893 20.45 26.54 -12.67
N GLU A 894 19.13 26.74 -12.54
CA GLU A 894 18.47 26.78 -11.23
C GLU A 894 18.29 25.40 -10.58
N LYS A 895 18.02 24.34 -11.36
CA LYS A 895 17.56 23.04 -10.83
C LYS A 895 18.48 21.87 -11.10
N ILE A 896 19.27 21.90 -12.17
CA ILE A 896 20.05 20.74 -12.62
C ILE A 896 21.53 20.90 -12.31
N LYS A 897 22.10 22.09 -12.53
CA LYS A 897 23.55 22.36 -12.44
C LYS A 897 24.18 22.01 -11.10
N HIS A 898 23.43 22.11 -10.01
CA HIS A 898 23.91 21.88 -8.64
C HIS A 898 23.68 20.45 -8.13
N LEU A 899 23.07 19.57 -8.93
CA LEU A 899 22.79 18.18 -8.54
C LEU A 899 23.89 17.24 -9.03
N ASP A 900 24.16 16.20 -8.24
CA ASP A 900 25.08 15.10 -8.60
C ASP A 900 24.64 14.43 -9.92
N GLU A 901 25.60 14.11 -10.79
CA GLU A 901 25.37 13.48 -12.10
C GLU A 901 24.58 12.17 -12.00
N ASN A 902 24.80 11.41 -10.92
CA ASN A 902 24.16 10.12 -10.66
C ASN A 902 22.85 10.24 -9.85
N SER A 903 22.37 11.46 -9.57
CA SER A 903 21.13 11.66 -8.81
C SER A 903 19.89 11.35 -9.65
N ASP A 904 19.00 10.49 -9.12
CA ASP A 904 17.66 10.25 -9.70
C ASP A 904 16.86 11.55 -9.89
N ILE A 905 17.03 12.52 -8.98
CA ILE A 905 16.39 13.84 -9.06
C ILE A 905 16.90 14.61 -10.27
N ARG A 906 18.20 14.52 -10.57
CA ARG A 906 18.81 15.16 -11.74
C ARG A 906 18.25 14.58 -13.02
N GLN A 907 18.14 13.26 -13.13
CA GLN A 907 17.51 12.60 -14.28
C GLN A 907 16.05 13.02 -14.45
N ARG A 908 15.30 13.10 -13.36
CA ARG A 908 13.91 13.61 -13.37
C ARG A 908 13.81 15.03 -13.92
N TYR A 909 14.69 15.94 -13.51
CA TYR A 909 14.70 17.31 -14.00
C TYR A 909 15.19 17.41 -15.44
N LEU A 910 16.18 16.61 -15.85
CA LEU A 910 16.58 16.53 -17.27
C LEU A 910 15.41 16.10 -18.16
N ASN A 911 14.65 15.08 -17.73
CA ASN A 911 13.45 14.65 -18.44
C ASN A 911 12.39 15.76 -18.50
N ALA A 912 12.17 16.49 -17.40
CA ALA A 912 11.26 17.64 -17.39
C ALA A 912 11.71 18.74 -18.36
N LEU A 913 13.01 19.06 -18.39
CA LEU A 913 13.58 20.05 -19.31
C LEU A 913 13.39 19.65 -20.77
N GLU A 914 13.65 18.39 -21.12
CA GLU A 914 13.42 17.90 -22.48
C GLU A 914 11.93 17.93 -22.84
N ARG A 915 11.03 17.59 -21.91
CA ARG A 915 9.59 17.73 -22.11
C ARG A 915 9.18 19.18 -22.39
N MET A 916 9.73 20.16 -21.67
CA MET A 916 9.48 21.59 -21.94
C MET A 916 9.90 21.96 -23.37
N LYS A 917 11.12 21.59 -23.77
CA LYS A 917 11.64 21.86 -25.12
C LYS A 917 10.80 21.22 -26.21
N VAL A 918 10.36 19.97 -26.01
CA VAL A 918 9.50 19.25 -26.97
C VAL A 918 8.17 19.97 -27.11
N PHE A 919 7.53 20.36 -26.01
CA PHE A 919 6.26 21.09 -26.04
C PHE A 919 6.40 22.44 -26.76
N ILE A 920 7.44 23.23 -26.45
CA ILE A 920 7.73 24.52 -27.10
C ILE A 920 7.89 24.35 -28.62
N ARG A 921 8.75 23.42 -29.06
CA ARG A 921 9.00 23.17 -30.49
C ARG A 921 7.72 22.75 -31.23
N LYS A 922 6.91 21.89 -30.62
CA LYS A 922 5.64 21.44 -31.21
C LYS A 922 4.62 22.56 -31.29
N TYR A 923 4.55 23.44 -30.29
CA TYR A 923 3.65 24.60 -30.33
C TYR A 923 4.08 25.60 -31.42
N GLU A 924 5.37 25.95 -31.48
CA GLU A 924 5.89 26.92 -32.46
C GLU A 924 5.68 26.45 -33.89
N SER A 925 5.95 25.17 -34.19
CA SER A 925 5.74 24.64 -35.55
C SER A 925 4.29 24.73 -36.03
N LYS A 926 3.33 24.55 -35.12
CA LYS A 926 1.91 24.64 -35.42
C LYS A 926 1.40 26.08 -35.50
N LYS A 927 2.09 27.03 -34.85
CA LYS A 927 1.81 28.47 -34.91
C LYS A 927 2.37 29.13 -36.18
N THR A 928 3.58 28.75 -36.63
CA THR A 928 4.24 29.37 -37.80
C THR A 928 3.88 28.71 -39.14
N GLY A 929 3.30 27.51 -39.13
CA GLY A 929 3.02 26.74 -40.35
C GLY A 929 4.23 25.99 -40.91
N ASP A 930 5.41 26.12 -40.28
CA ASP A 930 6.62 25.41 -40.68
C ASP A 930 6.66 24.01 -40.05
N ASN A 931 6.62 23.00 -40.91
CA ASN A 931 6.71 21.60 -40.51
C ASN A 931 8.18 21.27 -40.14
N PRO A 932 8.53 20.93 -38.89
CA PRO A 932 9.89 20.56 -38.54
C PRO A 932 10.13 19.17 -39.09
N ARG A 933 11.04 19.04 -40.06
CA ARG A 933 11.53 17.73 -40.49
C ARG A 933 12.15 17.02 -39.28
N PHE A 934 11.61 15.85 -38.95
CA PHE A 934 12.04 14.96 -37.87
C PHE A 934 13.53 14.58 -37.99
N PHE A 935 14.21 14.52 -36.85
CA PHE A 935 15.36 13.64 -36.56
C PHE A 935 15.22 13.08 -35.16
#